data_AF-A0A365N0K9-F1
#
_entry.id   AF-A0A365N0K9-F1
#
_cell.length_a   1.000
_cell.length_b   1.000
_cell.length_c   1.000
_cell.angle_alpha   90.00
_cell.angle_beta   90.00
_cell.angle_gamma   90.00
#
_symmetry.space_group_name_H-M   'P 1'
#
loop_
_entity.id
_entity.type
_entity.pdbx_description
1 polymer ?
#
loop_
_entity_poly.entity_id
_entity_poly.type
_entity_poly.pdbx_seq_one_letter_code
_entity_poly.pdbx_strand_id
1 'polypeptide(L)'
;MSESSDPAPKYRIRPGTFFDVPATTRIYAASFSNEPLIDFFFPTRRQDPLSFFTWSCRRFQRRYWTPGYSLSVVVDKHDHPVGLSWWKRPTQPLTLLQKLLSPSFWMGSVVNAFIDLQEYLFPVQGLNKKNMETFEKAFSAVEPHVLDTPTRQKAHYLSLLGVDPVLQGEGLGKMLLEDGLEKVDDADSAAWLVSLADLEKLYARYGFVEATKVEVEGLHDWKGATNDPIHGFPTSIINKLVDFDDERIKNMDENNVAIQVLSHTPANFLTTETIIACNDELAAAVRANKSRFAGFACLPMGDPMAATHELERCIKEHGFVGALIDNHSNGNFYDGPEYDILWAKAVELDVPIYIHPAWPSENEKEALYSGGNLQSDSSSATALGAFAFGWHASTANTILRLMASNTFDRHPKLKIIIGHSGELIPYMFDRINKATTFFGMERGFAEVMHNNIWTTTSGMFDVHSLRCLLGNMPLSQVMFSVDYPFSDNRLGKEYLETIRREGVLDENGIEAFASGQQPISTATMPRAHDHFHGRHYHAERTTGPVKALNPTKRYLVADKKTLNAESDAGNAGKESRPGDKSPGVAYVWRSRDNRKGRHALAISVDPHKHEATKGPRPSNTYHQTFRGILKMFVRYPVWDVSYDVAVVFTIGSIIWVINGFYSWLPVLNPSTKVSGWAGGLTAFIGATVFEFGSILLMLEAVNENRSDCFGWAVEESVDGMLHLTHAHNCKHAHAQKGTFVKQCSKSLGNDTAESPGNDRMWSWWPTWYELRKHYFFDIGFLACSSQTFGATVFWISGFTALPPILNNLSTPAENGVYWLPQVIGGTGFIVSSILFMVEVQPRWYIPAPGVLGWHIGLWNLIGAIGFTLCGALGFGITHPGVEYALTLSTFIGSWAFLIGSVIQWYESLDKYPIWVDQKIERLGQRKS
;
A
#
# COMPACT_ATOMS: atom_id res chain seq x y z
N MET A 1 14.34 -8.58 55.51
CA MET A 1 14.57 -7.36 54.71
C MET A 1 13.64 -7.45 53.51
N SER A 2 12.54 -6.70 53.56
CA SER A 2 11.60 -6.56 52.45
C SER A 2 12.20 -5.54 51.47
N GLU A 3 12.63 -5.98 50.30
CA GLU A 3 12.89 -5.06 49.19
C GLU A 3 11.55 -4.64 48.60
N SER A 4 11.24 -3.36 48.77
CA SER A 4 10.14 -2.64 48.14
C SER A 4 10.33 -2.64 46.63
N SER A 5 9.52 -3.41 45.92
CA SER A 5 9.36 -3.27 44.46
C SER A 5 8.52 -2.03 44.17
N ASP A 6 9.15 -0.86 44.10
CA ASP A 6 8.51 0.29 43.47
C ASP A 6 8.29 -0.01 41.98
N PRO A 7 7.10 0.26 41.42
CA PRO A 7 6.87 0.08 39.99
C PRO A 7 7.77 1.03 39.21
N ALA A 8 8.50 0.50 38.22
CA ALA A 8 9.38 1.28 37.36
C ALA A 8 8.63 2.49 36.76
N PRO A 9 9.26 3.68 36.69
CA PRO A 9 8.59 4.89 36.21
C PRO A 9 8.09 4.72 34.78
N LYS A 10 6.88 5.25 34.49
CA LYS A 10 6.18 5.14 33.19
C LYS A 10 7.05 5.60 32.01
N TYR A 11 7.92 6.58 32.24
CA TYR A 11 8.87 7.15 31.27
C TYR A 11 10.23 7.39 31.92
N ARG A 12 11.30 7.30 31.13
CA ARG A 12 12.66 7.64 31.55
C ARG A 12 13.39 8.42 30.47
N ILE A 13 14.33 9.28 30.86
CA ILE A 13 15.23 9.96 29.91
C ILE A 13 16.49 9.13 29.73
N ARG A 14 17.01 9.09 28.50
CA ARG A 14 18.38 8.64 28.22
C ARG A 14 19.04 9.47 27.12
N PRO A 15 20.38 9.44 27.02
CA PRO A 15 21.06 9.94 25.83
C PRO A 15 20.54 9.22 24.57
N GLY A 16 20.28 10.00 23.51
CA GLY A 16 19.90 9.45 22.22
C GLY A 16 21.12 8.91 21.48
N THR A 17 20.92 7.82 20.76
CA THR A 17 21.91 7.17 19.91
C THR A 17 21.67 7.52 18.44
N PHE A 18 22.62 7.21 17.56
CA PHE A 18 22.45 7.39 16.12
C PHE A 18 21.25 6.60 15.57
N PHE A 19 20.94 5.44 16.17
CA PHE A 19 19.80 4.60 15.76
C PHE A 19 18.44 5.18 16.16
N ASP A 20 18.41 6.13 17.10
CA ASP A 20 17.18 6.85 17.47
C ASP A 20 16.85 7.98 16.47
N VAL A 21 17.76 8.31 15.54
CA VAL A 21 17.57 9.41 14.59
C VAL A 21 16.30 9.26 13.73
N PRO A 22 16.00 8.08 13.12
CA PRO A 22 14.76 7.92 12.37
C PRO A 22 13.50 8.11 13.23
N ALA A 23 13.46 7.52 14.43
CA ALA A 23 12.32 7.61 15.34
C ALA A 23 12.10 9.05 15.83
N THR A 24 13.16 9.72 16.26
CA THR A 24 13.11 11.13 16.67
C THR A 24 12.77 12.09 15.51
N THR A 25 13.14 11.73 14.27
CA THR A 25 12.70 12.47 13.08
C THR A 25 11.21 12.30 12.84
N ARG A 26 10.63 11.12 13.11
CA ARG A 26 9.17 10.91 13.01
C ARG A 26 8.44 11.76 14.05
N ILE A 27 8.91 11.78 15.30
CA ILE A 27 8.37 12.65 16.35
C ILE A 27 8.45 14.11 15.93
N TYR A 28 9.58 14.56 15.39
CA TYR A 28 9.73 15.91 14.86
C TYR A 28 8.72 16.20 13.74
N ALA A 29 8.61 15.32 12.75
CA ALA A 29 7.69 15.53 11.64
C ALA A 29 6.22 15.56 12.08
N ALA A 30 5.85 14.75 13.07
CA ALA A 30 4.51 14.75 13.65
C ALA A 30 4.23 15.98 14.51
N SER A 31 5.17 16.36 15.38
CA SER A 31 5.06 17.52 16.30
C SER A 31 4.85 18.84 15.55
N PHE A 32 5.43 18.98 14.37
CA PHE A 32 5.35 20.18 13.55
C PHE A 32 4.53 19.97 12.27
N SER A 33 3.69 18.93 12.23
CA SER A 33 2.90 18.56 11.04
C SER A 33 1.93 19.65 10.58
N ASN A 34 1.48 20.53 11.47
CA ASN A 34 0.55 21.61 11.16
C ASN A 34 1.23 22.97 10.96
N GLU A 35 2.57 23.02 10.89
CA GLU A 35 3.31 24.28 10.76
C GLU A 35 3.27 24.85 9.33
N PRO A 36 2.68 26.04 9.10
CA PRO A 36 2.63 26.66 7.78
C PRO A 36 4.00 27.01 7.20
N LEU A 37 5.01 27.25 8.05
CA LEU A 37 6.39 27.47 7.59
C LEU A 37 6.96 26.23 6.87
N ILE A 38 6.53 25.03 7.26
CA ILE A 38 6.96 23.80 6.62
C ILE A 38 6.23 23.62 5.28
N ASP A 39 4.95 24.00 5.20
CA ASP A 39 4.22 24.13 3.93
C ASP A 39 4.90 25.15 2.98
N PHE A 40 5.50 26.21 3.52
CA PHE A 40 6.25 27.18 2.72
C PHE A 40 7.53 26.58 2.10
N PHE A 41 8.28 25.76 2.82
CA PHE A 41 9.47 25.08 2.27
C PHE A 41 9.11 23.89 1.36
N PHE A 42 8.03 23.19 1.68
CA PHE A 42 7.55 22.02 0.96
C PHE A 42 6.06 22.18 0.59
N PRO A 43 5.73 22.93 -0.46
CA PRO A 43 4.34 23.21 -0.84
C PRO A 43 3.52 21.94 -1.16
N THR A 44 4.20 20.87 -1.58
CA THR A 44 3.60 19.59 -1.93
C THR A 44 3.70 18.55 -0.81
N ARG A 45 4.14 18.90 0.41
CA ARG A 45 4.34 17.92 1.49
C ARG A 45 3.07 17.15 1.87
N ARG A 46 1.89 17.75 1.67
CA ARG A 46 0.60 17.08 1.92
C ARG A 46 0.30 15.98 0.90
N GLN A 47 0.95 16.03 -0.27
CA GLN A 47 0.87 15.01 -1.32
C GLN A 47 2.03 14.01 -1.22
N ASP A 48 3.20 14.46 -0.76
CA ASP A 48 4.40 13.64 -0.53
C ASP A 48 5.03 13.95 0.84
N PRO A 49 4.52 13.34 1.92
CA PRO A 49 5.05 13.55 3.27
C PRO A 49 6.45 12.95 3.47
N LEU A 50 6.82 11.98 2.62
CA LEU A 50 8.12 11.29 2.71
C LEU A 50 9.28 12.23 2.35
N SER A 51 9.06 13.20 1.47
CA SER A 51 10.08 14.18 1.11
C SER A 51 10.53 15.05 2.30
N PHE A 52 9.59 15.55 3.10
CA PHE A 52 9.92 16.32 4.31
C PHE A 52 10.60 15.45 5.38
N PHE A 53 10.13 14.23 5.57
CA PHE A 53 10.76 13.27 6.48
C PHE A 53 12.20 12.95 6.06
N THR A 54 12.42 12.63 4.78
CA THR A 54 13.73 12.29 4.21
C THR A 54 14.71 13.44 4.39
N TRP A 55 14.27 14.67 4.11
CA TRP A 55 15.09 15.87 4.31
C TRP A 55 15.44 16.10 5.79
N SER A 56 14.46 15.94 6.68
CA SER A 56 14.67 16.11 8.13
C SER A 56 15.62 15.05 8.69
N CYS A 57 15.46 13.80 8.24
CA CYS A 57 16.29 12.67 8.66
C CYS A 57 17.76 12.89 8.26
N ARG A 58 18.01 13.28 6.99
CA ARG A 58 19.35 13.64 6.51
C ARG A 58 19.97 14.76 7.36
N ARG A 59 19.20 15.78 7.73
CA ARG A 59 19.68 16.85 8.63
C ARG A 59 19.98 16.38 10.05
N PHE A 60 19.15 15.51 10.63
CA PHE A 60 19.40 14.98 11.98
C PHE A 60 20.61 14.04 11.99
N GLN A 61 20.84 13.27 10.94
CA GLN A 61 22.05 12.47 10.77
C GLN A 61 23.31 13.34 10.74
N ARG A 62 23.31 14.44 9.95
CA ARG A 62 24.42 15.43 9.96
C ARG A 62 24.58 16.06 11.35
N ARG A 63 23.48 16.42 12.00
CA ARG A 63 23.48 17.07 13.33
C ARG A 63 24.04 16.18 14.43
N TYR A 64 23.71 14.89 14.45
CA TYR A 64 24.19 13.94 15.46
C TYR A 64 25.73 13.86 15.49
N TRP A 65 26.38 13.93 14.33
CA TRP A 65 27.83 13.90 14.21
C TRP A 65 28.48 15.29 14.26
N THR A 66 27.69 16.36 14.39
CA THR A 66 28.23 17.71 14.50
C THR A 66 28.72 17.96 15.94
N PRO A 67 29.99 18.33 16.15
CA PRO A 67 30.51 18.61 17.48
C PRO A 67 29.67 19.62 18.26
N GLY A 68 29.43 19.33 19.53
CA GLY A 68 28.66 20.19 20.43
C GLY A 68 27.16 19.90 20.47
N TYR A 69 26.58 19.20 19.49
CA TYR A 69 25.18 18.76 19.58
C TYR A 69 25.04 17.53 20.46
N SER A 70 24.01 17.53 21.31
CA SER A 70 23.60 16.38 22.12
C SER A 70 22.11 16.14 21.95
N LEU A 71 21.75 14.90 21.61
CA LEU A 71 20.37 14.41 21.57
C LEU A 71 20.05 13.73 22.89
N SER A 72 18.97 14.15 23.54
CA SER A 72 18.35 13.41 24.65
C SER A 72 16.98 12.96 24.22
N VAL A 73 16.58 11.75 24.63
CA VAL A 73 15.27 11.19 24.32
C VAL A 73 14.56 10.79 25.62
N VAL A 74 13.26 11.07 25.68
CA VAL A 74 12.38 10.37 26.63
C VAL A 74 11.96 9.09 25.95
N VAL A 75 12.09 7.99 26.67
CA VAL A 75 11.66 6.68 26.21
C VAL A 75 10.56 6.12 27.11
N ASP A 76 9.71 5.31 26.51
CA ASP A 76 8.71 4.53 27.23
C ASP A 76 9.33 3.31 27.94
N LYS A 77 8.46 2.49 28.55
CA LYS A 77 8.84 1.23 29.21
C LYS A 77 9.53 0.19 28.29
N HIS A 78 9.44 0.36 26.97
CA HIS A 78 10.01 -0.52 25.95
C HIS A 78 11.26 0.07 25.29
N ASP A 79 11.77 1.20 25.81
CA ASP A 79 12.93 1.92 25.26
C ASP A 79 12.67 2.61 23.90
N HIS A 80 11.40 2.82 23.54
CA HIS A 80 11.03 3.56 22.33
C HIS A 80 11.06 5.07 22.58
N PRO A 81 11.74 5.87 21.73
CA PRO A 81 11.69 7.33 21.83
C PRO A 81 10.26 7.84 21.67
N VAL A 82 9.80 8.65 22.62
CA VAL A 82 8.48 9.33 22.65
C VAL A 82 8.61 10.86 22.75
N GLY A 83 9.82 11.35 22.98
CA GLY A 83 10.13 12.76 22.94
C GLY A 83 11.63 12.96 22.73
N LEU A 84 12.01 14.14 22.25
CA LEU A 84 13.40 14.51 21.99
C LEU A 84 13.71 15.95 22.42
N SER A 85 14.95 16.16 22.82
CA SER A 85 15.55 17.49 22.90
C SER A 85 16.93 17.50 22.23
N TRP A 86 17.17 18.53 21.42
CA TRP A 86 18.49 18.83 20.88
C TRP A 86 19.06 20.06 21.54
N TRP A 87 20.20 19.88 22.20
CA TRP A 87 20.99 20.96 22.76
C TRP A 87 22.31 21.09 22.02
N LYS A 88 22.77 22.33 21.80
CA LYS A 88 24.11 22.62 21.32
C LYS A 88 24.90 23.27 22.45
N ARG A 89 26.00 22.63 22.84
CA ARG A 89 26.91 23.11 23.88
C ARG A 89 27.94 24.07 23.29
N PRO A 90 28.45 25.04 24.08
CA PRO A 90 29.60 25.86 23.70
C PRO A 90 30.83 24.95 23.49
N THR A 91 31.33 24.84 22.27
CA THR A 91 32.52 24.04 21.99
C THR A 91 33.78 24.89 22.11
N GLN A 92 34.73 24.46 22.95
CA GLN A 92 36.09 25.00 22.90
C GLN A 92 36.78 24.55 21.59
N PRO A 93 37.67 25.36 21.01
CA PRO A 93 38.45 24.95 19.85
C PRO A 93 39.34 23.75 20.20
N LEU A 94 38.97 22.58 19.68
CA LEU A 94 39.75 21.35 19.85
C LEU A 94 41.11 21.47 19.14
N THR A 95 42.16 20.95 19.78
CA THR A 95 43.48 20.77 19.14
C THR A 95 43.40 19.77 17.99
N LEU A 96 44.34 19.81 17.04
CA LEU A 96 44.36 18.88 15.89
C LEU A 96 44.36 17.41 16.33
N LEU A 97 45.08 17.08 17.40
CA LEU A 97 45.15 15.72 17.95
C LEU A 97 43.80 15.27 18.53
N GLN A 98 43.11 16.15 19.27
CA GLN A 98 41.78 15.86 19.82
C GLN A 98 40.71 15.77 18.73
N LYS A 99 40.83 16.55 17.65
CA LYS A 99 39.96 16.43 16.47
C LYS A 99 40.16 15.06 15.80
N LEU A 100 41.40 14.64 15.56
CA LEU A 100 41.71 13.34 14.95
C LEU A 100 41.30 12.13 15.81
N LEU A 101 41.27 12.27 17.14
CA LEU A 101 40.85 11.21 18.04
C LEU A 101 39.33 11.17 18.29
N SER A 102 38.58 12.19 17.87
CA SER A 102 37.13 12.23 18.04
C SER A 102 36.41 11.40 16.98
N PRO A 103 35.54 10.44 17.36
CA PRO A 103 34.73 9.67 16.40
C PRO A 103 33.90 10.56 15.48
N SER A 104 33.43 11.72 15.96
CA SER A 104 32.65 12.68 15.18
C SER A 104 33.42 13.31 14.01
N PHE A 105 34.75 13.37 14.07
CA PHE A 105 35.57 13.93 13.00
C PHE A 105 35.60 13.01 11.76
N TRP A 106 35.88 11.72 11.98
CA TRP A 106 35.90 10.73 10.91
C TRP A 106 34.49 10.36 10.46
N MET A 107 33.60 10.02 11.40
CA MET A 107 32.23 9.62 11.07
C MET A 107 31.41 10.77 10.50
N GLY A 108 31.58 12.00 11.02
CA GLY A 108 30.90 13.17 10.45
C GLY A 108 31.30 13.44 9.01
N SER A 109 32.59 13.29 8.66
CA SER A 109 33.06 13.45 7.29
C SER A 109 32.50 12.37 6.35
N VAL A 110 32.47 11.10 6.79
CA VAL A 110 31.91 9.98 6.03
C VAL A 110 30.40 10.12 5.85
N VAL A 111 29.67 10.46 6.91
CA VAL A 111 28.21 10.64 6.88
C VAL A 111 27.85 11.83 6.01
N ASN A 112 28.58 12.94 6.09
CA ASN A 112 28.35 14.09 5.19
C ASN A 112 28.57 13.69 3.73
N ALA A 113 29.69 13.03 3.40
CA ALA A 113 29.96 12.58 2.03
C ALA A 113 28.90 11.59 1.51
N PHE A 114 28.42 10.69 2.37
CA PHE A 114 27.34 9.76 2.03
C PHE A 114 26.02 10.48 1.78
N ILE A 115 25.64 11.44 2.64
CA ILE A 115 24.42 12.22 2.48
C ILE A 115 24.53 13.14 1.24
N ASP A 116 25.68 13.72 0.96
CA ASP A 116 25.93 14.52 -0.26
C ASP A 116 25.77 13.67 -1.52
N LEU A 117 26.28 12.43 -1.50
CA LEU A 117 26.08 11.47 -2.58
C LEU A 117 24.60 11.07 -2.72
N GLN A 118 23.89 10.86 -1.60
CA GLN A 118 22.45 10.59 -1.61
C GLN A 118 21.64 11.79 -2.13
N GLU A 119 22.02 13.02 -1.80
CA GLU A 119 21.38 14.24 -2.32
C GLU A 119 21.63 14.41 -3.82
N TYR A 120 22.82 14.01 -4.31
CA TYR A 120 23.16 14.03 -5.73
C TYR A 120 22.40 12.96 -6.52
N LEU A 121 22.38 11.71 -6.05
CA LEU A 121 21.72 10.59 -6.73
C LEU A 121 20.19 10.62 -6.58
N PHE A 122 19.71 11.07 -5.42
CA PHE A 122 18.30 11.06 -5.02
C PHE A 122 17.94 12.41 -4.36
N PRO A 123 17.79 13.47 -5.17
CA PRO A 123 17.40 14.79 -4.67
C PRO A 123 16.00 14.72 -4.05
N VAL A 124 15.81 15.43 -2.93
CA VAL A 124 14.51 15.52 -2.25
C VAL A 124 13.53 16.25 -3.17
N GLN A 125 12.37 15.64 -3.43
CA GLN A 125 11.32 16.21 -4.26
C GLN A 125 10.46 17.19 -3.44
N GLY A 126 9.77 18.12 -4.10
CA GLY A 126 8.87 19.07 -3.43
C GLY A 126 9.54 20.20 -2.61
N LEU A 127 10.87 20.19 -2.43
CA LEU A 127 11.59 21.28 -1.78
C LEU A 127 11.66 22.52 -2.69
N ASN A 128 11.06 23.63 -2.28
CA ASN A 128 11.16 24.88 -3.01
C ASN A 128 12.45 25.63 -2.63
N LYS A 129 13.48 25.49 -3.48
CA LYS A 129 14.79 26.12 -3.28
C LYS A 129 14.72 27.65 -3.17
N LYS A 130 13.85 28.30 -3.96
CA LYS A 130 13.68 29.76 -3.92
C LYS A 130 13.13 30.22 -2.57
N ASN A 131 12.16 29.49 -2.01
CA ASN A 131 11.60 29.79 -0.69
C ASN A 131 12.64 29.60 0.42
N MET A 132 13.46 28.54 0.32
CA MET A 132 14.58 28.31 1.24
C MET A 132 15.63 29.43 1.15
N GLU A 133 16.03 29.85 -0.05
CA GLU A 133 16.97 30.95 -0.25
C GLU A 133 16.43 32.29 0.29
N THR A 134 15.13 32.56 0.12
CA THR A 134 14.48 33.75 0.69
C THR A 134 14.54 33.71 2.22
N PHE A 135 14.23 32.57 2.82
CA PHE A 135 14.32 32.38 4.26
C PHE A 135 15.76 32.52 4.78
N GLU A 136 16.73 31.90 4.12
CA GLU A 136 18.16 32.01 4.47
C GLU A 136 18.66 33.45 4.37
N LYS A 137 18.26 34.21 3.35
CA LYS A 137 18.59 35.65 3.23
C LYS A 137 17.99 36.48 4.35
N ALA A 138 16.74 36.22 4.71
CA ALA A 138 16.10 36.91 5.82
C ALA A 138 16.76 36.55 7.17
N PHE A 139 17.06 35.28 7.39
CA PHE A 139 17.66 34.78 8.62
C PHE A 139 19.12 35.26 8.80
N SER A 140 19.92 35.22 7.72
CA SER A 140 21.32 35.66 7.73
C SER A 140 21.51 37.16 7.99
N ALA A 141 20.50 38.00 7.71
CA ALA A 141 20.53 39.42 8.06
C ALA A 141 20.45 39.65 9.60
N VAL A 142 19.75 38.77 10.30
CA VAL A 142 19.47 38.88 11.73
C VAL A 142 20.47 38.07 12.57
N GLU A 143 21.00 36.98 12.02
CA GLU A 143 21.86 36.01 12.71
C GLU A 143 23.07 36.64 13.43
N PRO A 144 23.89 37.53 12.84
CA PRO A 144 25.05 38.12 13.54
C PRO A 144 24.68 39.06 14.70
N HIS A 145 23.50 39.70 14.62
CA HIS A 145 23.07 40.71 15.57
C HIS A 145 22.31 40.10 16.75
N VAL A 146 21.63 38.98 16.51
CA VAL A 146 20.74 38.35 17.49
C VAL A 146 21.27 36.99 17.94
N LEU A 147 21.61 36.10 17.01
CA LEU A 147 21.87 34.68 17.31
C LEU A 147 23.35 34.41 17.62
N ASP A 148 24.27 35.03 16.89
CA ASP A 148 25.72 34.81 16.99
C ASP A 148 26.46 35.89 17.79
N THR A 149 25.89 36.25 18.95
CA THR A 149 26.51 37.23 19.86
C THR A 149 27.57 36.56 20.75
N PRO A 150 28.62 37.27 21.19
CA PRO A 150 29.65 36.71 22.08
C PRO A 150 29.11 36.08 23.37
N THR A 151 27.97 36.61 23.86
CA THR A 151 27.26 36.06 25.02
C THR A 151 26.58 34.72 24.69
N ARG A 152 25.91 34.61 23.54
CA ARG A 152 25.21 33.39 23.11
C ARG A 152 26.14 32.28 22.63
N GLN A 153 27.31 32.63 22.08
CA GLN A 153 28.35 31.66 21.73
C GLN A 153 28.90 30.90 22.95
N LYS A 154 28.83 31.51 24.14
CA LYS A 154 29.22 30.91 25.42
C LYS A 154 28.07 30.24 26.17
N ALA A 155 26.86 30.28 25.61
CA ALA A 155 25.65 29.74 26.22
C ALA A 155 25.17 28.48 25.49
N HIS A 156 24.47 27.61 26.22
CA HIS A 156 23.83 26.43 25.66
C HIS A 156 22.59 26.82 24.84
N TYR A 157 22.48 26.27 23.64
CA TYR A 157 21.37 26.55 22.74
C TYR A 157 20.42 25.36 22.69
N LEU A 158 19.17 25.55 23.13
CA LEU A 158 18.10 24.59 22.90
C LEU A 158 17.60 24.77 21.46
N SER A 159 18.02 23.86 20.59
CA SER A 159 17.72 23.92 19.15
C SER A 159 16.37 23.30 18.81
N LEU A 160 15.92 22.31 19.56
CA LEU A 160 14.66 21.62 19.29
C LEU A 160 14.17 20.95 20.58
N LEU A 161 12.89 21.11 20.85
CA LEU A 161 12.16 20.36 21.86
C LEU A 161 10.88 19.85 21.20
N GLY A 162 10.66 18.55 21.24
CA GLY A 162 9.49 17.91 20.63
C GLY A 162 9.06 16.70 21.42
N VAL A 163 7.76 16.58 21.62
CA VAL A 163 7.14 15.38 22.20
C VAL A 163 6.10 14.92 21.21
N ASP A 164 6.02 13.61 21.05
CA ASP A 164 5.00 12.98 20.21
C ASP A 164 3.63 13.62 20.50
N PRO A 165 2.90 14.17 19.50
CA PRO A 165 1.67 14.96 19.69
C PRO A 165 0.66 14.36 20.66
N VAL A 166 0.66 13.04 20.72
CA VAL A 166 -0.14 12.10 21.50
C VAL A 166 0.07 12.24 22.99
N LEU A 167 1.34 12.41 23.36
CA LEU A 167 1.81 12.41 24.74
C LEU A 167 2.07 13.85 25.20
N GLN A 168 1.70 14.84 24.38
CA GLN A 168 1.67 16.23 24.79
C GLN A 168 0.61 16.40 25.89
N GLY A 169 0.92 17.23 26.89
CA GLY A 169 0.11 17.38 28.09
C GLY A 169 0.47 16.42 29.24
N GLU A 170 1.21 15.33 28.99
CA GLU A 170 1.67 14.41 30.06
C GLU A 170 2.92 14.90 30.83
N GLY A 171 3.43 16.10 30.52
CA GLY A 171 4.61 16.67 31.19
C GLY A 171 5.97 16.16 30.68
N LEU A 172 6.01 15.36 29.61
CA LEU A 172 7.27 14.85 29.04
C LEU A 172 8.17 15.95 28.46
N GLY A 173 7.56 17.01 27.92
CA GLY A 173 8.30 18.17 27.43
C GLY A 173 8.97 18.95 28.56
N LYS A 174 8.29 19.03 29.71
CA LYS A 174 8.85 19.56 30.96
C LYS A 174 10.04 18.72 31.42
N MET A 175 9.88 17.40 31.46
CA MET A 175 10.94 16.45 31.83
C MET A 175 12.20 16.61 30.95
N LEU A 176 12.05 16.72 29.62
CA LEU A 176 13.17 16.97 28.69
C LEU A 176 13.83 18.34 28.84
N LEU A 177 13.03 19.36 29.17
CA LEU A 177 13.53 20.72 29.38
C LEU A 177 14.31 20.82 30.70
N GLU A 178 13.78 20.22 31.77
CA GLU A 178 14.44 20.18 33.08
C GLU A 178 15.77 19.41 33.03
N ASP A 179 15.83 18.24 32.38
CA ASP A 179 17.09 17.50 32.16
C ASP A 179 18.11 18.29 31.32
N GLY A 180 17.62 19.09 30.37
CA GLY A 180 18.46 19.98 29.59
C GLY A 180 19.04 21.12 30.44
N LEU A 181 18.20 21.76 31.26
CA LEU A 181 18.59 22.88 32.12
C LEU A 181 19.51 22.43 33.27
N GLU A 182 19.28 21.25 33.86
CA GLU A 182 20.17 20.68 34.87
C GLU A 182 21.60 20.53 34.34
N LYS A 183 21.75 20.06 33.09
CA LYS A 183 23.06 19.98 32.41
C LYS A 183 23.69 21.34 32.13
N VAL A 184 22.87 22.39 32.01
CA VAL A 184 23.33 23.77 31.81
C VAL A 184 23.82 24.34 33.13
N ASP A 185 23.09 24.10 34.22
CA ASP A 185 23.45 24.49 35.58
C ASP A 185 24.72 23.77 36.05
N ASP A 186 24.84 22.47 35.79
CA ASP A 186 26.07 21.67 36.03
C ASP A 186 27.29 22.22 35.29
N ALA A 187 27.07 22.87 34.15
CA ALA A 187 28.12 23.47 33.33
C ALA A 187 28.39 24.94 33.67
N ASP A 188 27.73 25.51 34.69
CA ASP A 188 27.78 26.93 35.09
C ASP A 188 27.65 27.88 33.87
N SER A 189 26.65 27.61 33.04
CA SER A 189 26.41 28.28 31.76
C SER A 189 25.02 28.90 31.69
N ALA A 190 24.85 29.91 30.83
CA ALA A 190 23.51 30.37 30.44
C ALA A 190 22.89 29.47 29.35
N ALA A 191 21.56 29.50 29.20
CA ALA A 191 20.82 28.88 28.10
C ALA A 191 20.06 29.92 27.27
N TRP A 192 19.84 29.64 25.99
CA TRP A 192 18.96 30.43 25.12
C TRP A 192 18.25 29.55 24.08
N LEU A 193 17.14 30.05 23.55
CA LEU A 193 16.31 29.37 22.55
C LEU A 193 15.62 30.38 21.62
N VAL A 194 15.02 29.88 20.54
CA VAL A 194 14.08 30.62 19.70
C VAL A 194 12.71 29.97 19.85
N SER A 195 11.70 30.74 20.27
CA SER A 195 10.32 30.26 20.41
C SER A 195 9.41 30.83 19.32
N LEU A 196 8.33 30.11 19.05
CA LEU A 196 7.19 30.62 18.28
C LEU A 196 6.39 31.61 19.15
N ALA A 197 5.57 32.44 18.49
CA ALA A 197 4.63 33.32 19.16
C ALA A 197 3.66 32.50 20.04
N ASP A 198 3.28 33.05 21.19
CA ASP A 198 2.38 32.46 22.21
C ASP A 198 2.98 31.35 23.09
N LEU A 199 4.23 30.92 22.84
CA LEU A 199 4.96 29.96 23.68
C LEU A 199 5.87 30.64 24.72
N GLU A 200 5.96 31.97 24.75
CA GLU A 200 6.84 32.70 25.66
C GLU A 200 6.45 32.46 27.12
N LYS A 201 5.14 32.36 27.39
CA LYS A 201 4.61 32.03 28.72
C LYS A 201 5.05 30.65 29.22
N LEU A 202 5.29 29.69 28.32
CA LEU A 202 5.78 28.36 28.70
C LEU A 202 7.21 28.46 29.20
N TYR A 203 8.10 29.08 28.42
CA TYR A 203 9.53 29.17 28.73
C TYR A 203 9.84 30.15 29.86
N ALA A 204 9.03 31.21 30.03
CA ALA A 204 9.16 32.15 31.15
C ALA A 204 9.06 31.46 32.51
N ARG A 205 8.30 30.36 32.62
CA ARG A 205 8.21 29.56 33.86
C ARG A 205 9.51 28.87 34.25
N TYR A 206 10.45 28.71 33.31
CA TYR A 206 11.77 28.10 33.52
C TYR A 206 12.89 29.15 33.52
N GLY A 207 12.57 30.43 33.70
CA GLY A 207 13.56 31.51 33.83
C GLY A 207 14.04 32.10 32.51
N PHE A 208 13.51 31.69 31.37
CA PHE A 208 13.81 32.36 30.09
C PHE A 208 13.14 33.74 30.04
N VAL A 209 13.91 34.75 29.63
CA VAL A 209 13.41 36.13 29.44
C VAL A 209 13.46 36.46 27.96
N GLU A 210 12.37 37.05 27.44
CA GLU A 210 12.33 37.52 26.05
C GLU A 210 13.39 38.61 25.84
N ALA A 211 14.37 38.32 24.99
CA ALA A 211 15.47 39.25 24.71
C ALA A 211 15.20 40.14 23.49
N THR A 212 14.59 39.58 22.43
CA THR A 212 14.24 40.33 21.22
C THR A 212 13.15 39.59 20.46
N LYS A 213 12.23 40.34 19.85
CA LYS A 213 11.29 39.85 18.86
C LYS A 213 11.79 40.22 17.47
N VAL A 214 11.79 39.25 16.55
CA VAL A 214 12.24 39.46 15.17
C VAL A 214 11.04 39.28 14.26
N GLU A 215 10.64 40.36 13.59
CA GLU A 215 9.63 40.30 12.54
C GLU A 215 10.33 40.09 11.20
N VAL A 216 9.95 39.03 10.49
CA VAL A 216 10.51 38.69 9.17
C VAL A 216 9.57 39.21 8.09
N GLU A 217 10.06 40.13 7.27
CA GLU A 217 9.33 40.74 6.16
C GLU A 217 8.86 39.67 5.17
N GLY A 218 7.55 39.62 4.86
CA GLY A 218 6.96 38.64 3.94
C GLY A 218 6.30 37.40 4.58
N LEU A 219 6.22 37.33 5.92
CA LEU A 219 5.53 36.26 6.68
C LEU A 219 4.40 36.81 7.59
N HIS A 220 3.83 37.98 7.26
CA HIS A 220 2.90 38.71 8.14
C HIS A 220 1.57 37.98 8.44
N ASP A 221 1.15 37.05 7.59
CA ASP A 221 -0.10 36.27 7.73
C ASP A 221 0.08 34.98 8.54
N TRP A 222 1.30 34.67 8.97
CA TRP A 222 1.57 33.49 9.78
C TRP A 222 1.30 33.78 11.27
N LYS A 223 0.12 33.38 11.74
CA LYS A 223 -0.25 33.25 13.16
C LYS A 223 -0.70 31.81 13.40
N GLY A 224 -0.23 31.19 14.48
CA GLY A 224 -0.41 29.75 14.77
C GLY A 224 -1.87 29.29 14.90
N ALA A 225 -2.05 27.97 14.94
CA ALA A 225 -3.31 27.22 14.82
C ALA A 225 -4.48 27.72 15.71
N THR A 226 -5.69 27.81 15.11
CA THR A 226 -6.98 28.11 15.76
C THR A 226 -7.98 26.95 15.63
N ASN A 227 -8.76 26.68 16.68
CA ASN A 227 -9.78 25.61 16.78
C ASN A 227 -11.13 26.02 16.15
N ASP A 228 -11.24 26.08 14.82
CA ASP A 228 -12.53 26.16 14.11
C ASP A 228 -12.83 24.78 13.49
N PRO A 229 -14.02 24.18 13.67
CA PRO A 229 -14.37 22.94 12.97
C PRO A 229 -14.35 23.07 11.43
N ILE A 230 -14.44 24.30 10.90
CA ILE A 230 -14.25 24.60 9.47
C ILE A 230 -12.75 24.74 9.12
N HIS A 231 -11.87 25.07 10.08
CA HIS A 231 -10.41 25.12 9.86
C HIS A 231 -9.79 23.75 9.51
N GLY A 232 -10.53 22.66 9.68
CA GLY A 232 -10.11 21.32 9.25
C GLY A 232 -10.31 21.04 7.75
N PHE A 233 -11.18 21.79 7.06
CA PHE A 233 -11.44 21.58 5.64
C PHE A 233 -10.49 22.41 4.75
N PRO A 234 -10.01 21.86 3.61
CA PRO A 234 -9.29 22.64 2.63
C PRO A 234 -10.12 23.84 2.16
N THR A 235 -9.49 25.00 1.94
CA THR A 235 -10.17 26.21 1.44
C THR A 235 -10.97 25.95 0.16
N SER A 236 -10.51 25.02 -0.69
CA SER A 236 -11.22 24.59 -1.89
C SER A 236 -12.57 23.93 -1.62
N ILE A 237 -12.74 23.23 -0.49
CA ILE A 237 -14.02 22.64 -0.08
C ILE A 237 -14.94 23.72 0.51
N ILE A 238 -14.39 24.61 1.35
CA ILE A 238 -15.15 25.72 1.94
C ILE A 238 -15.75 26.61 0.85
N ASN A 239 -14.95 26.98 -0.15
CA ASN A 239 -15.44 27.79 -1.28
C ASN A 239 -16.60 27.11 -2.01
N LYS A 240 -16.53 25.79 -2.23
CA LYS A 240 -17.62 25.04 -2.85
C LYS A 240 -18.85 24.91 -1.96
N LEU A 241 -18.70 24.87 -0.63
CA LEU A 241 -19.82 24.80 0.30
C LEU A 241 -20.65 26.08 0.28
N VAL A 242 -20.00 27.25 0.24
CA VAL A 242 -20.67 28.56 0.25
C VAL A 242 -21.12 29.04 -1.13
N ASP A 243 -20.64 28.39 -2.19
CA ASP A 243 -21.00 28.74 -3.56
C ASP A 243 -22.39 28.19 -3.93
N PHE A 244 -23.33 29.11 -4.17
CA PHE A 244 -24.67 28.83 -4.72
C PHE A 244 -24.82 29.34 -6.17
N ASP A 245 -23.73 29.79 -6.77
CA ASP A 245 -23.73 30.58 -8.00
C ASP A 245 -23.11 29.80 -9.18
N ASP A 246 -22.44 30.52 -10.08
CA ASP A 246 -22.00 30.04 -11.37
C ASP A 246 -21.03 28.84 -11.31
N GLU A 247 -20.18 28.73 -10.29
CA GLU A 247 -19.19 27.66 -10.21
C GLU A 247 -19.84 26.29 -9.96
N ARG A 248 -20.80 26.21 -9.03
CA ARG A 248 -21.61 25.02 -8.76
C ARG A 248 -22.47 24.66 -9.96
N ILE A 249 -23.17 25.63 -10.55
CA ILE A 249 -24.04 25.40 -11.72
C ILE A 249 -23.20 24.89 -12.90
N LYS A 250 -22.04 25.50 -13.14
CA LYS A 250 -21.10 25.05 -14.17
C LYS A 250 -20.62 23.62 -13.90
N ASN A 251 -20.26 23.29 -12.66
CA ASN A 251 -19.86 21.94 -12.31
C ASN A 251 -21.01 20.92 -12.51
N MET A 252 -22.25 21.31 -12.23
CA MET A 252 -23.43 20.49 -12.53
C MET A 252 -23.58 20.27 -14.05
N ASP A 253 -23.43 21.31 -14.86
CA ASP A 253 -23.54 21.23 -16.32
C ASP A 253 -22.46 20.32 -16.94
N GLU A 254 -21.21 20.47 -16.50
CA GLU A 254 -20.07 19.65 -16.96
C GLU A 254 -20.26 18.16 -16.65
N ASN A 255 -20.99 17.86 -15.58
CA ASN A 255 -21.21 16.50 -15.08
C ASN A 255 -22.63 15.98 -15.32
N ASN A 256 -23.44 16.65 -16.13
CA ASN A 256 -24.82 16.27 -16.47
C ASN A 256 -25.75 16.14 -15.26
N VAL A 257 -25.56 16.95 -14.22
CA VAL A 257 -26.45 17.00 -13.05
C VAL A 257 -27.58 17.97 -13.32
N ALA A 258 -28.79 17.44 -13.53
CA ALA A 258 -29.96 18.26 -13.82
C ALA A 258 -30.40 19.10 -12.60
N ILE A 259 -30.49 18.45 -11.43
CA ILE A 259 -30.95 19.07 -10.19
C ILE A 259 -30.08 18.61 -9.01
N GLN A 260 -29.81 19.51 -8.06
CA GLN A 260 -29.29 19.17 -6.74
C GLN A 260 -30.32 19.50 -5.66
N VAL A 261 -30.60 18.54 -4.77
CA VAL A 261 -31.33 18.82 -3.53
C VAL A 261 -30.29 19.24 -2.49
N LEU A 262 -30.22 20.53 -2.23
CA LEU A 262 -29.23 21.15 -1.34
C LEU A 262 -29.64 20.98 0.12
N SER A 263 -28.65 20.82 0.99
CA SER A 263 -28.80 20.59 2.43
C SER A 263 -27.58 21.11 3.18
N HIS A 264 -27.67 21.17 4.51
CA HIS A 264 -26.62 21.69 5.38
C HIS A 264 -25.51 20.65 5.64
N THR A 265 -24.28 21.12 5.93
CA THR A 265 -23.27 20.30 6.62
C THR A 265 -23.66 20.15 8.10
N PRO A 266 -23.10 19.20 8.87
CA PRO A 266 -23.51 19.00 10.27
C PRO A 266 -23.63 20.31 11.06
N ALA A 267 -24.83 20.55 11.62
CA ALA A 267 -25.30 21.86 12.08
C ALA A 267 -25.83 21.85 13.52
N ASN A 268 -25.75 20.71 14.20
CA ASN A 268 -26.21 20.48 15.56
C ASN A 268 -25.54 21.35 16.65
N PHE A 269 -24.55 22.18 16.31
CA PHE A 269 -23.98 23.22 17.17
C PHE A 269 -24.57 24.62 16.95
N LEU A 270 -25.44 24.81 15.95
CA LEU A 270 -26.05 26.08 15.61
C LEU A 270 -27.28 26.37 16.48
N THR A 271 -27.55 27.66 16.69
CA THR A 271 -28.78 28.11 17.37
C THR A 271 -29.99 28.02 16.46
N THR A 272 -31.19 27.95 17.05
CA THR A 272 -32.46 27.95 16.30
C THR A 272 -32.56 29.15 15.37
N GLU A 273 -32.18 30.34 15.83
CA GLU A 273 -32.20 31.57 15.04
C GLU A 273 -31.25 31.48 13.83
N THR A 274 -30.06 30.90 14.02
CA THR A 274 -29.11 30.68 12.92
C THR A 274 -29.67 29.68 11.91
N ILE A 275 -30.29 28.59 12.37
CA ILE A 275 -30.89 27.58 11.49
C ILE A 275 -32.00 28.19 10.64
N ILE A 276 -32.90 29.00 11.23
CA ILE A 276 -33.95 29.72 10.52
C ILE A 276 -33.36 30.63 9.43
N ALA A 277 -32.31 31.39 9.78
CA ALA A 277 -31.64 32.27 8.84
C ALA A 277 -30.96 31.51 7.68
N CYS A 278 -30.32 30.37 7.96
CA CYS A 278 -29.73 29.50 6.95
C CYS A 278 -30.80 28.91 6.00
N ASN A 279 -31.96 28.52 6.53
CA ASN A 279 -33.08 28.05 5.71
C ASN A 279 -33.62 29.17 4.80
N ASP A 280 -33.70 30.41 5.29
CA ASP A 280 -34.12 31.56 4.48
C ASP A 280 -33.13 31.89 3.36
N GLU A 281 -31.83 31.79 3.63
CA GLU A 281 -30.75 31.94 2.65
C GLU A 281 -30.82 30.84 1.59
N LEU A 282 -30.93 29.58 2.00
CA LEU A 282 -31.09 28.46 1.08
C LEU A 282 -32.35 28.61 0.24
N ALA A 283 -33.46 29.07 0.82
CA ALA A 283 -34.69 29.34 0.09
C ALA A 283 -34.51 30.44 -0.95
N ALA A 284 -33.70 31.47 -0.68
CA ALA A 284 -33.35 32.49 -1.65
C ALA A 284 -32.54 31.90 -2.81
N ALA A 285 -31.53 31.07 -2.54
CA ALA A 285 -30.73 30.39 -3.55
C ALA A 285 -31.57 29.45 -4.44
N VAL A 286 -32.46 28.65 -3.82
CA VAL A 286 -33.41 27.78 -4.53
C VAL A 286 -34.35 28.61 -5.40
N ARG A 287 -34.86 29.75 -4.92
CA ARG A 287 -35.72 30.64 -5.71
C ARG A 287 -34.99 31.27 -6.90
N ALA A 288 -33.70 31.58 -6.77
CA ALA A 288 -32.90 32.13 -7.85
C ALA A 288 -32.66 31.08 -8.97
N ASN A 289 -32.52 29.80 -8.60
CA ASN A 289 -32.14 28.72 -9.52
C ASN A 289 -33.13 27.54 -9.50
N LYS A 290 -34.45 27.81 -9.53
CA LYS A 290 -35.52 26.81 -9.31
C LYS A 290 -35.50 25.58 -10.22
N SER A 291 -34.94 25.67 -11.42
CA SER A 291 -34.82 24.53 -12.34
C SER A 291 -33.64 23.61 -12.00
N ARG A 292 -32.72 24.07 -11.14
CA ARG A 292 -31.44 23.42 -10.81
C ARG A 292 -31.32 23.05 -9.34
N PHE A 293 -32.01 23.74 -8.44
CA PHE A 293 -31.96 23.47 -7.01
C PHE A 293 -33.33 23.16 -6.41
N ALA A 294 -33.33 22.23 -5.47
CA ALA A 294 -34.35 22.07 -4.44
C ALA A 294 -33.66 22.12 -3.07
N GLY A 295 -34.43 22.33 -1.99
CA GLY A 295 -33.86 22.45 -0.64
C GLY A 295 -34.45 21.42 0.32
N PHE A 296 -33.59 20.90 1.20
CA PHE A 296 -33.99 20.25 2.44
C PHE A 296 -33.83 21.23 3.61
N ALA A 297 -34.83 21.27 4.49
CA ALA A 297 -34.76 22.08 5.70
C ALA A 297 -33.68 21.56 6.65
N CYS A 298 -32.90 22.48 7.23
CA CYS A 298 -32.14 22.24 8.46
C CYS A 298 -33.09 22.45 9.65
N LEU A 299 -33.07 21.56 10.64
CA LEU A 299 -33.98 21.61 11.79
C LEU A 299 -33.23 21.74 13.13
N PRO A 300 -33.73 22.57 14.07
CA PRO A 300 -33.18 22.66 15.43
C PRO A 300 -33.54 21.43 16.26
N MET A 301 -32.91 20.29 15.99
CA MET A 301 -33.29 18.99 16.58
C MET A 301 -33.15 18.88 18.10
N GLY A 302 -32.48 19.85 18.75
CA GLY A 302 -32.46 19.96 20.22
C GLY A 302 -33.79 20.43 20.84
N ASP A 303 -34.71 20.98 20.04
CA ASP A 303 -36.06 21.38 20.44
C ASP A 303 -37.08 20.76 19.46
N PRO A 304 -37.74 19.64 19.82
CA PRO A 304 -38.69 18.96 18.94
C PRO A 304 -39.85 19.84 18.46
N MET A 305 -40.29 20.79 19.29
CA MET A 305 -41.39 21.69 18.94
C MET A 305 -40.93 22.75 17.94
N ALA A 306 -39.77 23.36 18.17
CA ALA A 306 -39.17 24.28 17.21
C ALA A 306 -38.84 23.59 15.88
N ALA A 307 -38.31 22.37 15.92
CA ALA A 307 -38.04 21.55 14.73
C ALA A 307 -39.33 21.27 13.93
N THR A 308 -40.43 20.98 14.62
CA THR A 308 -41.73 20.73 13.99
C THR A 308 -42.28 21.97 13.30
N HIS A 309 -42.20 23.14 13.95
CA HIS A 309 -42.64 24.40 13.36
C HIS A 309 -41.77 24.81 12.17
N GLU A 310 -40.45 24.65 12.29
CA GLU A 310 -39.54 25.01 11.20
C GLU A 310 -39.69 24.09 9.99
N LEU A 311 -39.90 22.78 10.20
CA LEU A 311 -40.26 21.86 9.13
C LEU A 311 -41.52 22.36 8.40
N GLU A 312 -42.59 22.63 9.13
CA GLU A 312 -43.85 23.11 8.54
C GLU A 312 -43.66 24.42 7.75
N ARG A 313 -42.89 25.37 8.30
CA ARG A 313 -42.56 26.63 7.65
C ARG A 313 -41.78 26.42 6.35
N CYS A 314 -40.69 25.65 6.39
CA CYS A 314 -39.86 25.40 5.22
C CYS A 314 -40.62 24.70 4.09
N ILE A 315 -41.49 23.74 4.41
CA ILE A 315 -42.30 23.06 3.39
C ILE A 315 -43.37 24.00 2.82
N LYS A 316 -44.15 24.70 3.68
CA LYS A 316 -45.30 25.51 3.23
C LYS A 316 -44.91 26.85 2.61
N GLU A 317 -43.88 27.51 3.14
CA GLU A 317 -43.50 28.86 2.72
C GLU A 317 -42.35 28.85 1.70
N HIS A 318 -41.36 27.97 1.87
CA HIS A 318 -40.19 27.92 1.00
C HIS A 318 -40.27 26.87 -0.11
N GLY A 319 -41.23 25.94 -0.03
CA GLY A 319 -41.39 24.86 -0.99
C GLY A 319 -40.25 23.85 -0.95
N PHE A 320 -39.61 23.68 0.21
CA PHE A 320 -38.62 22.63 0.42
C PHE A 320 -39.26 21.26 0.25
N VAL A 321 -38.45 20.27 -0.14
CA VAL A 321 -38.93 18.93 -0.50
C VAL A 321 -38.84 17.93 0.65
N GLY A 322 -38.47 18.39 1.84
CA GLY A 322 -38.29 17.60 3.06
C GLY A 322 -37.33 18.29 4.02
N ALA A 323 -36.73 17.51 4.91
CA ALA A 323 -35.63 17.96 5.77
C ALA A 323 -34.46 17.01 5.72
N LEU A 324 -33.27 17.52 5.99
CA LEU A 324 -32.09 16.75 6.33
C LEU A 324 -31.73 17.09 7.77
N ILE A 325 -31.51 16.07 8.59
CA ILE A 325 -31.21 16.22 10.00
C ILE A 325 -29.93 15.45 10.33
N ASP A 326 -29.16 16.00 11.26
CA ASP A 326 -28.00 15.33 11.83
C ASP A 326 -28.43 14.10 12.63
N ASN A 327 -27.67 13.00 12.55
CA ASN A 327 -28.02 11.71 13.13
C ASN A 327 -28.43 11.74 14.62
N HIS A 328 -27.84 12.65 15.40
CA HIS A 328 -28.17 12.88 16.81
C HIS A 328 -27.86 14.33 17.21
N SER A 329 -28.44 14.80 18.31
CA SER A 329 -28.06 16.07 18.93
C SER A 329 -27.22 15.80 20.19
N ASN A 330 -25.90 15.97 20.06
CA ASN A 330 -24.93 15.72 21.15
C ASN A 330 -25.10 14.35 21.85
N GLY A 331 -25.22 13.28 21.06
CA GLY A 331 -25.45 11.90 21.53
C GLY A 331 -26.91 11.55 21.86
N ASN A 332 -27.84 12.51 21.80
CA ASN A 332 -29.27 12.24 21.97
C ASN A 332 -29.93 11.90 20.64
N PHE A 333 -30.52 10.71 20.56
CA PHE A 333 -31.24 10.19 19.39
C PHE A 333 -32.73 10.56 19.44
N TYR A 334 -33.41 10.44 18.30
CA TYR A 334 -34.77 10.96 18.09
C TYR A 334 -35.88 9.91 18.22
N ASP A 335 -35.63 8.87 19.02
CA ASP A 335 -36.56 7.77 19.27
C ASP A 335 -37.49 7.99 20.49
N GLY A 336 -37.32 9.12 21.20
CA GLY A 336 -38.16 9.52 22.33
C GLY A 336 -39.56 10.03 21.94
N PRO A 337 -40.56 9.90 22.82
CA PRO A 337 -41.95 10.30 22.56
C PRO A 337 -42.11 11.80 22.25
N GLU A 338 -41.21 12.65 22.72
CA GLU A 338 -41.18 14.08 22.42
C GLU A 338 -40.95 14.38 20.93
N TYR A 339 -40.39 13.44 20.15
CA TYR A 339 -40.20 13.59 18.70
C TYR A 339 -41.39 13.06 17.88
N ASP A 340 -42.39 12.42 18.49
CA ASP A 340 -43.58 11.93 17.78
C ASP A 340 -44.35 13.09 17.10
N ILE A 341 -44.29 14.31 17.66
CA ILE A 341 -44.89 15.50 17.04
C ILE A 341 -44.23 15.84 15.69
N LEU A 342 -42.91 15.65 15.58
CA LEU A 342 -42.15 15.89 14.36
C LEU A 342 -42.46 14.81 13.33
N TRP A 343 -42.46 13.54 13.75
CA TRP A 343 -42.77 12.41 12.87
C TRP A 343 -44.21 12.47 12.35
N ALA A 344 -45.18 12.81 13.21
CA ALA A 344 -46.56 13.05 12.81
C ALA A 344 -46.67 14.20 11.80
N LYS A 345 -45.93 15.30 12.01
CA LYS A 345 -45.92 16.44 11.10
C LYS A 345 -45.30 16.09 9.75
N ALA A 346 -44.20 15.32 9.71
CA ALA A 346 -43.61 14.84 8.47
C ALA A 346 -44.59 13.97 7.66
N VAL A 347 -45.37 13.12 8.35
CA VAL A 347 -46.44 12.32 7.73
C VAL A 347 -47.60 13.20 7.23
N GLU A 348 -48.01 14.21 8.00
CA GLU A 348 -49.06 15.16 7.61
C GLU A 348 -48.67 15.93 6.34
N LEU A 349 -47.42 16.37 6.26
CA LEU A 349 -46.86 17.10 5.12
C LEU A 349 -46.48 16.19 3.94
N ASP A 350 -46.49 14.87 4.14
CA ASP A 350 -46.09 13.82 3.18
C ASP A 350 -44.65 13.94 2.64
N VAL A 351 -43.75 14.52 3.45
CA VAL A 351 -42.35 14.76 3.06
C VAL A 351 -41.38 13.79 3.75
N PRO A 352 -40.25 13.43 3.10
CA PRO A 352 -39.20 12.63 3.73
C PRO A 352 -38.35 13.43 4.71
N ILE A 353 -37.80 12.72 5.69
CA ILE A 353 -36.72 13.18 6.55
C ILE A 353 -35.45 12.38 6.22
N TYR A 354 -34.41 13.05 5.73
CA TYR A 354 -33.10 12.47 5.48
C TYR A 354 -32.29 12.50 6.77
N ILE A 355 -31.94 11.35 7.33
CA ILE A 355 -31.05 11.25 8.49
C ILE A 355 -29.62 11.13 7.98
N HIS A 356 -28.85 12.20 8.11
CA HIS A 356 -27.46 12.27 7.67
C HIS A 356 -26.50 12.00 8.84
N PRO A 357 -25.37 11.31 8.62
CA PRO A 357 -24.39 11.14 9.68
C PRO A 357 -23.89 12.46 10.29
N ALA A 358 -23.55 12.43 11.57
CA ALA A 358 -23.06 13.58 12.31
C ALA A 358 -21.82 13.21 13.12
N TRP A 359 -21.02 14.21 13.48
CA TRP A 359 -19.85 14.01 14.35
C TRP A 359 -20.26 13.30 15.64
N PRO A 360 -19.48 12.31 16.11
CA PRO A 360 -19.76 11.64 17.37
C PRO A 360 -19.73 12.66 18.52
N SER A 361 -20.56 12.46 19.54
CA SER A 361 -20.44 13.24 20.78
C SER A 361 -19.06 13.02 21.41
N GLU A 362 -18.61 13.95 22.26
CA GLU A 362 -17.32 13.79 22.96
C GLU A 362 -17.27 12.49 23.76
N ASN A 363 -18.39 12.09 24.37
CA ASN A 363 -18.49 10.81 25.10
C ASN A 363 -18.32 9.60 24.17
N GLU A 364 -18.94 9.60 22.99
CA GLU A 364 -18.80 8.50 22.01
C GLU A 364 -17.38 8.46 21.42
N LYS A 365 -16.81 9.63 21.15
CA LYS A 365 -15.43 9.77 20.70
C LYS A 365 -14.46 9.21 21.74
N GLU A 366 -14.62 9.57 23.01
CA GLU A 366 -13.84 9.04 24.14
C GLU A 366 -14.01 7.54 24.31
N ALA A 367 -15.24 7.03 24.23
CA ALA A 367 -15.53 5.63 24.53
C ALA A 367 -15.21 4.65 23.39
N LEU A 368 -15.39 5.07 22.12
CA LEU A 368 -15.39 4.15 20.97
C LEU A 368 -14.27 4.42 19.97
N TYR A 369 -13.87 5.68 19.82
CA TYR A 369 -13.02 6.09 18.69
C TYR A 369 -11.66 6.67 19.12
N SER A 370 -11.43 6.83 20.41
CA SER A 370 -10.18 7.32 20.98
C SER A 370 -9.75 6.47 22.18
N GLY A 371 -8.53 6.71 22.67
CA GLY A 371 -7.89 5.86 23.67
C GLY A 371 -7.09 4.71 23.08
N GLY A 372 -6.41 3.95 23.95
CA GLY A 372 -5.47 2.91 23.52
C GLY A 372 -4.39 3.45 22.57
N ASN A 373 -4.06 2.69 21.53
CA ASN A 373 -3.08 3.12 20.51
C ASN A 373 -3.63 4.21 19.57
N LEU A 374 -4.93 4.51 19.59
CA LEU A 374 -5.57 5.57 18.79
C LEU A 374 -5.61 6.93 19.50
N GLN A 375 -5.23 6.99 20.78
CA GLN A 375 -5.03 8.24 21.52
C GLN A 375 -4.02 9.16 20.81
N SER A 376 -3.22 8.55 19.94
CA SER A 376 -2.12 9.11 19.20
C SER A 376 -2.43 9.68 17.83
N ASP A 377 -3.52 9.21 17.25
CA ASP A 377 -3.78 9.40 15.84
C ASP A 377 -5.13 10.10 15.73
N SER A 378 -5.13 11.40 16.01
CA SER A 378 -6.35 12.21 15.95
C SER A 378 -7.00 12.13 14.58
N SER A 379 -6.22 11.93 13.52
CA SER A 379 -6.72 11.79 12.15
C SER A 379 -7.43 10.45 11.94
N SER A 380 -6.85 9.33 12.35
CA SER A 380 -7.51 8.02 12.28
C SER A 380 -8.67 7.91 13.24
N ALA A 381 -8.58 8.46 14.45
CA ALA A 381 -9.69 8.54 15.40
C ALA A 381 -10.86 9.36 14.82
N THR A 382 -10.55 10.50 14.20
CA THR A 382 -11.55 11.34 13.51
C THR A 382 -12.16 10.58 12.34
N ALA A 383 -11.36 9.98 11.46
CA ALA A 383 -11.86 9.21 10.32
C ALA A 383 -12.71 8.02 10.78
N LEU A 384 -12.25 7.27 11.78
CA LEU A 384 -12.94 6.10 12.35
C LEU A 384 -14.27 6.49 12.99
N GLY A 385 -14.32 7.58 13.76
CA GLY A 385 -15.56 8.10 14.34
C GLY A 385 -16.48 8.76 13.32
N ALA A 386 -15.94 9.13 12.15
CA ALA A 386 -16.63 9.82 11.08
C ALA A 386 -16.76 8.95 9.82
N PHE A 387 -16.38 9.50 8.66
CA PHE A 387 -16.59 8.97 7.30
C PHE A 387 -15.99 7.59 7.00
N ALA A 388 -15.10 7.05 7.84
CA ALA A 388 -14.56 5.70 7.60
C ALA A 388 -15.49 4.60 8.11
N PHE A 389 -16.18 4.81 9.24
CA PHE A 389 -17.04 3.76 9.83
C PHE A 389 -18.10 4.29 10.80
N GLY A 390 -17.70 5.12 11.77
CA GLY A 390 -18.51 5.50 12.93
C GLY A 390 -19.80 6.23 12.55
N TRP A 391 -19.73 7.10 11.54
CA TRP A 391 -20.90 7.73 10.93
C TRP A 391 -21.95 6.71 10.47
N HIS A 392 -21.51 5.72 9.71
CA HIS A 392 -22.40 4.70 9.15
C HIS A 392 -22.98 3.80 10.24
N ALA A 393 -22.15 3.35 11.17
CA ALA A 393 -22.61 2.50 12.28
C ALA A 393 -23.60 3.24 13.20
N SER A 394 -23.36 4.52 13.50
CA SER A 394 -24.24 5.34 14.33
C SER A 394 -25.57 5.63 13.64
N THR A 395 -25.57 5.95 12.34
CA THR A 395 -26.81 6.17 11.58
C THR A 395 -27.63 4.88 11.44
N ALA A 396 -26.98 3.73 11.21
CA ALA A 396 -27.62 2.43 11.23
C ALA A 396 -28.34 2.18 12.57
N ASN A 397 -27.65 2.50 13.67
CA ASN A 397 -28.19 2.35 15.01
C ASN A 397 -29.41 3.24 15.24
N THR A 398 -29.42 4.48 14.75
CA THR A 398 -30.61 5.36 14.82
C THR A 398 -31.84 4.74 14.19
N ILE A 399 -31.70 4.14 12.99
CA ILE A 399 -32.82 3.44 12.35
C ILE A 399 -33.32 2.28 13.22
N LEU A 400 -32.41 1.47 13.76
CA LEU A 400 -32.78 0.36 14.63
C LEU A 400 -33.41 0.83 15.95
N ARG A 401 -33.01 1.99 16.48
CA ARG A 401 -33.64 2.61 17.66
C ARG A 401 -35.07 3.06 17.37
N LEU A 402 -35.32 3.75 16.25
CA LEU A 402 -36.65 4.15 15.82
C LEU A 402 -37.58 2.94 15.62
N MET A 403 -37.02 1.83 15.14
CA MET A 403 -37.75 0.56 15.05
C MET A 403 -38.06 0.00 16.44
N ALA A 404 -37.05 -0.17 17.29
CA ALA A 404 -37.20 -0.71 18.64
C ALA A 404 -38.12 0.14 19.53
N SER A 405 -38.21 1.45 19.28
CA SER A 405 -39.13 2.36 19.98
C SER A 405 -40.53 2.39 19.39
N ASN A 406 -40.85 1.55 18.40
CA ASN A 406 -42.13 1.50 17.69
C ASN A 406 -42.52 2.79 16.94
N THR A 407 -41.56 3.66 16.60
CA THR A 407 -41.85 4.91 15.87
C THR A 407 -42.54 4.62 14.55
N PHE A 408 -42.06 3.64 13.80
CA PHE A 408 -42.67 3.29 12.52
C PHE A 408 -44.08 2.75 12.70
N ASP A 409 -44.36 1.95 13.73
CA ASP A 409 -45.72 1.41 13.96
C ASP A 409 -46.71 2.53 14.35
N ARG A 410 -46.27 3.55 15.11
CA ARG A 410 -47.05 4.76 15.35
C ARG A 410 -47.23 5.62 14.10
N HIS A 411 -46.23 5.66 13.22
CA HIS A 411 -46.19 6.47 12.02
C HIS A 411 -45.93 5.62 10.77
N PRO A 412 -46.87 4.75 10.36
CA PRO A 412 -46.61 3.74 9.32
C PRO A 412 -46.34 4.31 7.92
N LYS A 413 -46.67 5.59 7.70
CA LYS A 413 -46.42 6.33 6.46
C LYS A 413 -45.18 7.23 6.52
N LEU A 414 -44.42 7.21 7.61
CA LEU A 414 -43.21 8.01 7.75
C LEU A 414 -42.19 7.59 6.68
N LYS A 415 -41.61 8.57 5.98
CA LYS A 415 -40.59 8.36 4.95
C LYS A 415 -39.25 8.81 5.49
N ILE A 416 -38.30 7.90 5.61
CA ILE A 416 -36.93 8.19 6.02
C ILE A 416 -35.98 7.92 4.86
N ILE A 417 -35.04 8.83 4.63
CA ILE A 417 -33.94 8.63 3.70
C ILE A 417 -32.63 8.47 4.49
N ILE A 418 -31.80 7.52 4.10
CA ILE A 418 -30.43 7.35 4.62
C ILE A 418 -29.42 7.30 3.47
N GLY A 419 -28.21 7.82 3.70
CA GLY A 419 -27.18 7.91 2.67
C GLY A 419 -26.36 6.64 2.51
N HIS A 420 -25.23 6.80 1.81
CA HIS A 420 -24.07 5.91 1.89
C HIS A 420 -24.40 4.44 1.65
N SER A 421 -25.26 4.17 0.65
CA SER A 421 -25.74 2.83 0.29
C SER A 421 -26.40 2.09 1.46
N GLY A 422 -27.11 2.83 2.32
CA GLY A 422 -27.96 2.27 3.37
C GLY A 422 -27.25 2.08 4.71
N GLU A 423 -26.13 2.77 4.95
CA GLU A 423 -25.47 2.85 6.26
C GLU A 423 -25.21 1.46 6.88
N LEU A 424 -24.57 0.55 6.13
CA LEU A 424 -24.29 -0.85 6.54
C LEU A 424 -25.50 -1.78 6.73
N ILE A 425 -26.73 -1.26 6.80
CA ILE A 425 -27.94 -2.05 7.04
C ILE A 425 -28.13 -3.15 5.97
N PRO A 426 -28.00 -2.89 4.65
CA PRO A 426 -28.16 -3.92 3.62
C PRO A 426 -27.15 -5.06 3.74
N TYR A 427 -25.92 -4.75 4.16
CA TYR A 427 -24.90 -5.78 4.39
C TYR A 427 -25.26 -6.68 5.58
N MET A 428 -25.86 -6.11 6.63
CA MET A 428 -26.25 -6.81 7.86
C MET A 428 -27.70 -7.32 7.86
N PHE A 429 -28.40 -7.23 6.73
CA PHE A 429 -29.86 -7.37 6.64
C PHE A 429 -30.39 -8.66 7.27
N ASP A 430 -29.84 -9.83 6.89
CA ASP A 430 -30.30 -11.13 7.43
C ASP A 430 -30.14 -11.23 8.95
N ARG A 431 -29.03 -10.71 9.49
CA ARG A 431 -28.76 -10.74 10.93
C ARG A 431 -29.71 -9.80 11.68
N ILE A 432 -29.89 -8.58 11.18
CA ILE A 432 -30.80 -7.59 11.78
C ILE A 432 -32.24 -8.10 11.72
N ASN A 433 -32.68 -8.63 10.59
CA ASN A 433 -34.04 -9.14 10.41
C ASN A 433 -34.38 -10.26 11.42
N LYS A 434 -33.42 -11.14 11.72
CA LYS A 434 -33.59 -12.17 12.75
C LYS A 434 -33.57 -11.57 14.17
N ALA A 435 -32.64 -10.67 14.45
CA ALA A 435 -32.45 -10.09 15.77
C ALA A 435 -33.62 -9.17 16.19
N THR A 436 -34.23 -8.46 15.25
CA THR A 436 -35.36 -7.55 15.51
C THR A 436 -36.63 -8.26 15.97
N THR A 437 -36.72 -9.60 15.85
CA THR A 437 -37.82 -10.38 16.44
C THR A 437 -37.88 -10.26 17.97
N PHE A 438 -36.77 -9.89 18.62
CA PHE A 438 -36.73 -9.60 20.06
C PHE A 438 -37.26 -8.21 20.43
N PHE A 439 -37.52 -7.33 19.45
CA PHE A 439 -37.93 -5.93 19.72
C PHE A 439 -39.43 -5.81 20.03
N GLY A 440 -40.24 -6.83 19.75
CA GLY A 440 -41.68 -6.82 20.03
C GLY A 440 -42.48 -5.83 19.18
N MET A 441 -41.94 -5.44 18.01
CA MET A 441 -42.63 -4.60 17.02
C MET A 441 -43.78 -5.36 16.36
N GLU A 442 -44.81 -4.65 15.91
CA GLU A 442 -45.92 -5.25 15.17
C GLU A 442 -45.51 -5.58 13.73
N ARG A 443 -44.77 -4.65 13.09
CA ARG A 443 -44.27 -4.84 11.72
C ARG A 443 -42.83 -5.32 11.73
N GLY A 444 -42.54 -6.32 10.91
CA GLY A 444 -41.22 -6.93 10.82
C GLY A 444 -40.18 -6.00 10.20
N PHE A 445 -38.90 -6.28 10.42
CA PHE A 445 -37.82 -5.42 9.93
C PHE A 445 -37.84 -5.22 8.41
N ALA A 446 -37.98 -6.31 7.64
CA ALA A 446 -38.09 -6.23 6.18
C ALA A 446 -39.30 -5.39 5.73
N GLU A 447 -40.42 -5.46 6.45
CA GLU A 447 -41.61 -4.67 6.14
C GLU A 447 -41.37 -3.17 6.32
N VAL A 448 -40.75 -2.77 7.44
CA VAL A 448 -40.39 -1.37 7.68
C VAL A 448 -39.37 -0.88 6.65
N MET A 449 -38.33 -1.68 6.35
CA MET A 449 -37.36 -1.34 5.31
C MET A 449 -38.02 -1.10 3.95
N HIS A 450 -39.00 -1.92 3.57
CA HIS A 450 -39.67 -1.83 2.26
C HIS A 450 -40.80 -0.80 2.17
N ASN A 451 -41.24 -0.23 3.30
CA ASN A 451 -42.35 0.71 3.33
C ASN A 451 -41.97 2.11 3.83
N ASN A 452 -40.90 2.21 4.61
CA ASN A 452 -40.54 3.44 5.31
C ASN A 452 -39.13 3.97 4.97
N ILE A 453 -38.23 3.14 4.44
CA ILE A 453 -36.82 3.51 4.24
C ILE A 453 -36.47 3.61 2.76
N TRP A 454 -35.87 4.73 2.37
CA TRP A 454 -35.23 4.97 1.09
C TRP A 454 -33.75 5.22 1.30
N THR A 455 -32.94 4.95 0.28
CA THR A 455 -31.49 5.04 0.38
C THR A 455 -30.88 5.73 -0.81
N THR A 456 -29.77 6.45 -0.59
CA THR A 456 -28.96 7.03 -1.65
C THR A 456 -27.56 6.42 -1.72
N THR A 457 -26.91 6.48 -2.88
CA THR A 457 -25.51 6.05 -3.05
C THR A 457 -24.49 7.15 -2.76
N SER A 458 -24.86 8.16 -1.97
CA SER A 458 -23.99 9.30 -1.63
C SER A 458 -22.60 8.83 -1.17
N GLY A 459 -21.53 9.31 -1.80
CA GLY A 459 -20.14 8.94 -1.48
C GLY A 459 -19.76 7.45 -1.71
N MET A 460 -20.66 6.59 -2.20
CA MET A 460 -20.48 5.15 -2.33
C MET A 460 -20.55 4.69 -3.79
N PHE A 461 -19.54 5.06 -4.58
CA PHE A 461 -19.48 4.78 -6.02
C PHE A 461 -18.92 3.38 -6.35
N ASP A 462 -19.47 2.36 -5.70
CA ASP A 462 -19.11 0.96 -5.92
C ASP A 462 -20.32 0.16 -6.44
N VAL A 463 -20.07 -0.70 -7.42
CA VAL A 463 -21.12 -1.52 -8.03
C VAL A 463 -21.47 -2.74 -7.19
N HIS A 464 -20.57 -3.20 -6.30
CA HIS A 464 -20.84 -4.31 -5.41
C HIS A 464 -21.72 -3.87 -4.24
N SER A 465 -21.52 -2.67 -3.69
CA SER A 465 -22.43 -2.07 -2.71
C SER A 465 -23.83 -1.89 -3.30
N LEU A 466 -23.96 -1.41 -4.55
CA LEU A 466 -25.25 -1.32 -5.23
C LEU A 466 -25.89 -2.68 -5.47
N ARG A 467 -25.14 -3.71 -5.89
CA ARG A 467 -25.68 -5.07 -6.02
C ARG A 467 -26.17 -5.62 -4.67
N CYS A 468 -25.44 -5.34 -3.57
CA CYS A 468 -25.87 -5.69 -2.23
C CYS A 468 -27.17 -4.97 -1.84
N LEU A 469 -27.27 -3.67 -2.17
CA LEU A 469 -28.45 -2.86 -1.96
C LEU A 469 -29.67 -3.43 -2.71
N LEU A 470 -29.52 -3.68 -4.00
CA LEU A 470 -30.57 -4.23 -4.88
C LEU A 470 -30.95 -5.68 -4.54
N GLY A 471 -30.06 -6.43 -3.88
CA GLY A 471 -30.36 -7.75 -3.35
C GLY A 471 -31.29 -7.73 -2.14
N ASN A 472 -31.34 -6.60 -1.41
CA ASN A 472 -32.12 -6.45 -0.18
C ASN A 472 -33.25 -5.41 -0.28
N MET A 473 -33.26 -4.57 -1.31
CA MET A 473 -34.23 -3.49 -1.50
C MET A 473 -34.63 -3.38 -2.98
N PRO A 474 -35.89 -3.05 -3.29
CA PRO A 474 -36.30 -2.76 -4.66
C PRO A 474 -35.64 -1.49 -5.19
N LEU A 475 -35.37 -1.45 -6.50
CA LEU A 475 -34.77 -0.29 -7.17
C LEU A 475 -35.56 1.01 -6.94
N SER A 476 -36.87 0.93 -6.76
CA SER A 476 -37.75 2.07 -6.46
C SER A 476 -37.46 2.77 -5.12
N GLN A 477 -36.64 2.16 -4.26
CA GLN A 477 -36.21 2.73 -2.98
C GLN A 477 -34.74 3.16 -2.98
N VAL A 478 -34.04 3.02 -4.10
CA VAL A 478 -32.60 3.27 -4.25
C VAL A 478 -32.38 4.43 -5.21
N MET A 479 -31.77 5.51 -4.73
CA MET A 479 -31.60 6.76 -5.49
C MET A 479 -30.13 7.11 -5.68
N PHE A 480 -29.79 7.70 -6.82
CA PHE A 480 -28.46 8.26 -7.05
C PHE A 480 -28.26 9.55 -6.24
N SER A 481 -27.11 9.66 -5.58
CA SER A 481 -26.63 10.90 -4.97
C SER A 481 -25.11 10.91 -4.96
N VAL A 482 -24.51 12.10 -4.91
CA VAL A 482 -23.06 12.29 -5.01
C VAL A 482 -22.42 12.52 -3.65
N ASP A 483 -23.04 13.30 -2.76
CA ASP A 483 -22.40 13.91 -1.59
C ASP A 483 -21.45 15.09 -1.93
N TYR A 484 -21.86 15.93 -2.88
CA TYR A 484 -21.10 17.12 -3.27
C TYR A 484 -21.17 18.18 -2.15
N PRO A 485 -20.05 18.83 -1.77
CA PRO A 485 -18.73 18.85 -2.44
C PRO A 485 -17.67 17.91 -1.85
N PHE A 486 -18.02 17.05 -0.90
CA PHE A 486 -17.09 16.08 -0.31
C PHE A 486 -16.69 15.00 -1.33
N SER A 487 -17.62 14.65 -2.23
CA SER A 487 -17.40 13.89 -3.45
C SER A 487 -17.59 14.75 -4.69
N ASP A 488 -16.85 14.42 -5.75
CA ASP A 488 -16.92 15.15 -7.03
C ASP A 488 -18.07 14.62 -7.90
N ASN A 489 -18.87 15.50 -8.51
CA ASN A 489 -19.92 15.12 -9.46
C ASN A 489 -19.39 14.29 -10.63
N ARG A 490 -18.12 14.47 -11.01
CA ARG A 490 -17.44 13.64 -12.02
C ARG A 490 -17.41 12.17 -11.61
N LEU A 491 -17.13 11.86 -10.34
CA LEU A 491 -17.11 10.48 -9.84
C LEU A 491 -18.51 9.87 -9.90
N GLY A 492 -19.55 10.65 -9.57
CA GLY A 492 -20.94 10.21 -9.73
C GLY A 492 -21.31 9.90 -11.18
N LYS A 493 -20.85 10.71 -12.14
CA LYS A 493 -21.03 10.44 -13.58
C LYS A 493 -20.30 9.17 -14.03
N GLU A 494 -19.03 9.02 -13.64
CA GLU A 494 -18.22 7.81 -13.91
C GLU A 494 -18.85 6.55 -13.29
N TYR A 495 -19.52 6.70 -12.14
CA TYR A 495 -20.26 5.63 -11.50
C TYR A 495 -21.47 5.16 -12.31
N LEU A 496 -22.30 6.09 -12.81
CA LEU A 496 -23.42 5.76 -13.71
C LEU A 496 -22.94 5.10 -15.01
N GLU A 497 -21.82 5.56 -15.57
CA GLU A 497 -21.18 4.93 -16.74
C GLU A 497 -20.68 3.50 -16.43
N THR A 498 -20.18 3.28 -15.21
CA THR A 498 -19.72 1.96 -14.75
C THR A 498 -20.89 1.00 -14.54
N ILE A 499 -21.99 1.45 -13.91
CA ILE A 499 -23.25 0.69 -13.79
C ILE A 499 -23.73 0.23 -15.16
N ARG A 500 -23.72 1.14 -16.16
CA ARG A 500 -24.07 0.85 -17.55
C ARG A 500 -23.14 -0.18 -18.19
N ARG A 501 -21.83 0.03 -18.08
CA ARG A 501 -20.81 -0.86 -18.68
C ARG A 501 -20.89 -2.28 -18.11
N GLU A 502 -21.14 -2.42 -16.81
CA GLU A 502 -21.24 -3.71 -16.14
C GLU A 502 -22.63 -4.36 -16.24
N GLY A 503 -23.62 -3.66 -16.78
CA GLY A 503 -24.99 -4.16 -16.90
C GLY A 503 -25.63 -4.46 -15.55
N VAL A 504 -25.31 -3.68 -14.50
CA VAL A 504 -25.96 -3.83 -13.17
C VAL A 504 -27.44 -3.46 -13.27
N LEU A 505 -27.75 -2.44 -14.06
CA LEU A 505 -29.09 -1.98 -14.40
C LEU A 505 -29.17 -1.82 -15.92
N ASP A 506 -30.35 -2.04 -16.50
CA ASP A 506 -30.62 -1.68 -17.89
C ASP A 506 -30.82 -0.15 -18.02
N GLU A 507 -30.95 0.38 -19.24
CA GLU A 507 -31.06 1.84 -19.42
C GLU A 507 -32.26 2.44 -18.69
N ASN A 508 -33.40 1.74 -18.66
CA ASN A 508 -34.58 2.17 -17.91
C ASN A 508 -34.32 2.17 -16.40
N GLY A 509 -33.62 1.15 -15.89
CA GLY A 509 -33.19 1.06 -14.50
C GLY A 509 -32.18 2.13 -14.12
N ILE A 510 -31.26 2.49 -15.03
CA ILE A 510 -30.30 3.59 -14.82
C ILE A 510 -31.03 4.93 -14.77
N GLU A 511 -31.99 5.17 -15.67
CA GLU A 511 -32.80 6.39 -15.66
C GLU A 511 -33.64 6.47 -14.37
N ALA A 512 -34.29 5.38 -13.96
CA ALA A 512 -35.01 5.26 -12.70
C ALA A 512 -34.11 5.56 -11.49
N PHE A 513 -32.93 4.94 -11.45
CA PHE A 513 -31.93 5.15 -10.39
C PHE A 513 -31.42 6.59 -10.33
N ALA A 514 -31.09 7.17 -11.48
CA ALA A 514 -30.52 8.52 -11.59
C ALA A 514 -31.55 9.62 -11.31
N SER A 515 -32.82 9.40 -11.67
CA SER A 515 -33.91 10.38 -11.47
C SER A 515 -34.72 10.15 -10.19
N GLY A 516 -34.55 9.01 -9.52
CA GLY A 516 -35.38 8.59 -8.40
C GLY A 516 -36.82 8.20 -8.78
N GLN A 517 -37.08 7.94 -10.06
CA GLN A 517 -38.41 7.55 -10.56
C GLN A 517 -38.58 6.02 -10.62
N GLN A 518 -39.81 5.52 -10.53
CA GLN A 518 -40.08 4.09 -10.70
C GLN A 518 -39.87 3.67 -12.17
N PRO A 519 -39.22 2.51 -12.43
CA PRO A 519 -39.03 2.04 -13.79
C PRO A 519 -40.37 1.69 -14.45
N ILE A 520 -40.59 2.21 -15.66
CA ILE A 520 -41.77 1.89 -16.48
C ILE A 520 -41.56 0.49 -17.08
N SER A 521 -41.96 -0.55 -16.35
CA SER A 521 -42.16 -1.97 -16.78
C SER A 521 -41.49 -2.98 -15.85
N THR A 522 -42.30 -3.89 -15.32
CA THR A 522 -41.91 -5.02 -14.47
C THR A 522 -41.23 -6.14 -15.27
N ALA A 523 -39.92 -6.31 -15.10
CA ALA A 523 -39.22 -7.57 -15.38
C ALA A 523 -38.61 -8.10 -14.08
N THR A 524 -39.16 -9.21 -13.58
CA THR A 524 -38.70 -9.96 -12.41
C THR A 524 -37.23 -10.39 -12.56
N MET A 525 -36.37 -10.02 -11.58
CA MET A 525 -35.00 -10.53 -11.48
C MET A 525 -34.98 -12.04 -11.14
N PRO A 526 -34.06 -12.84 -11.70
CA PRO A 526 -33.86 -14.24 -11.27
C PRO A 526 -33.11 -14.30 -9.94
N ARG A 527 -33.50 -15.25 -9.07
CA ARG A 527 -32.87 -15.54 -7.77
C ARG A 527 -31.39 -15.92 -7.91
N ALA A 528 -30.59 -15.47 -6.94
CA ALA A 528 -29.17 -15.80 -6.77
C ALA A 528 -28.94 -17.31 -6.57
N HIS A 529 -27.96 -17.87 -7.30
CA HIS A 529 -27.48 -19.24 -7.15
C HIS A 529 -26.27 -19.32 -6.19
N ASP A 530 -26.16 -20.45 -5.48
CA ASP A 530 -25.17 -20.79 -4.45
C ASP A 530 -23.69 -20.56 -4.83
N HIS A 531 -22.91 -20.08 -3.85
CA HIS A 531 -21.51 -19.64 -3.97
C HIS A 531 -20.41 -20.72 -3.85
N PHE A 532 -20.68 -21.99 -4.12
CA PHE A 532 -19.62 -23.02 -4.20
C PHE A 532 -19.46 -23.57 -5.61
N HIS A 533 -18.65 -22.89 -6.43
CA HIS A 533 -18.06 -23.52 -7.61
C HIS A 533 -16.82 -24.33 -7.19
N GLY A 534 -17.00 -25.64 -7.03
CA GLY A 534 -15.90 -26.59 -7.18
C GLY A 534 -15.32 -26.41 -8.60
N ARG A 535 -14.01 -26.12 -8.68
CA ARG A 535 -13.30 -26.02 -9.97
C ARG A 535 -13.21 -27.41 -10.62
N HIS A 536 -14.28 -27.86 -11.26
CA HIS A 536 -14.24 -28.95 -12.22
C HIS A 536 -13.71 -28.38 -13.55
N TYR A 537 -12.43 -28.62 -13.83
CA TYR A 537 -11.76 -28.13 -15.04
C TYR A 537 -12.09 -29.02 -16.25
N HIS A 538 -12.36 -28.41 -17.41
CA HIS A 538 -12.47 -29.14 -18.68
C HIS A 538 -11.12 -29.76 -19.07
N ALA A 539 -11.05 -31.09 -19.13
CA ALA A 539 -9.83 -31.90 -19.32
C ALA A 539 -9.10 -31.70 -20.66
N GLU A 540 -9.70 -31.03 -21.66
CA GLU A 540 -9.14 -30.95 -23.02
C GLU A 540 -8.15 -29.79 -23.27
N ARG A 541 -8.02 -28.83 -22.34
CA ARG A 541 -7.21 -27.61 -22.53
C ARG A 541 -6.03 -27.47 -21.57
N THR A 542 -5.82 -28.44 -20.70
CA THR A 542 -4.75 -28.46 -19.69
C THR A 542 -3.84 -29.66 -19.93
N THR A 543 -2.53 -29.44 -19.81
CA THR A 543 -1.53 -30.49 -20.01
C THR A 543 -0.45 -30.39 -18.93
N GLY A 544 0.11 -31.52 -18.52
CA GLY A 544 1.22 -31.59 -17.58
C GLY A 544 2.09 -32.82 -17.85
N PRO A 545 3.36 -32.80 -17.43
CA PRO A 545 4.33 -33.85 -17.72
C PRO A 545 4.05 -35.14 -16.96
N VAL A 546 3.44 -35.04 -15.77
CA VAL A 546 3.15 -36.13 -14.84
C VAL A 546 1.67 -36.07 -14.46
N LYS A 547 0.92 -37.15 -14.68
CA LYS A 547 -0.54 -37.18 -14.45
C LYS A 547 -0.95 -37.08 -12.97
N ALA A 548 -0.07 -37.49 -12.05
CA ALA A 548 -0.33 -37.46 -10.61
C ALA A 548 -0.09 -36.09 -9.97
N LEU A 549 0.44 -35.12 -10.72
CA LEU A 549 0.77 -33.77 -10.27
C LEU A 549 -0.08 -32.73 -11.02
N ASN A 550 -0.05 -31.48 -10.56
CA ASN A 550 -0.79 -30.38 -11.16
C ASN A 550 -0.36 -30.15 -12.63
N PRO A 551 -1.29 -29.74 -13.52
CA PRO A 551 -0.96 -29.43 -14.90
C PRO A 551 -0.02 -28.22 -14.98
N THR A 552 0.98 -28.27 -15.86
CA THR A 552 2.01 -27.22 -15.97
C THR A 552 1.77 -26.26 -17.13
N LYS A 553 0.77 -26.50 -17.99
CA LYS A 553 0.49 -25.65 -19.17
C LYS A 553 -0.99 -25.62 -19.56
N ARG A 554 -1.48 -24.44 -19.95
CA ARG A 554 -2.83 -24.19 -20.48
C ARG A 554 -2.82 -23.11 -21.56
N TYR A 555 -3.66 -23.27 -22.59
CA TYR A 555 -3.92 -22.23 -23.60
C TYR A 555 -5.27 -21.55 -23.33
N LEU A 556 -5.27 -20.22 -23.32
CA LEU A 556 -6.45 -19.36 -23.26
C LEU A 556 -6.54 -18.59 -24.58
N VAL A 557 -7.44 -19.02 -25.46
CA VAL A 557 -7.62 -18.40 -26.80
C VAL A 557 -8.55 -17.21 -26.68
N ALA A 558 -8.17 -16.05 -27.24
CA ALA A 558 -9.03 -14.87 -27.31
C ALA A 558 -10.21 -15.11 -28.25
N ASP A 559 -11.44 -14.73 -27.85
CA ASP A 559 -12.64 -14.98 -28.65
C ASP A 559 -12.71 -14.00 -29.84
N LYS A 560 -13.13 -14.48 -31.02
CA LYS A 560 -13.11 -13.68 -32.27
C LYS A 560 -14.07 -12.49 -32.25
N LYS A 561 -15.10 -12.52 -31.39
CA LYS A 561 -16.06 -11.42 -31.25
C LYS A 561 -15.43 -10.14 -30.68
N THR A 562 -14.44 -10.30 -29.80
CA THR A 562 -13.77 -9.18 -29.13
C THR A 562 -12.80 -8.43 -30.06
N LEU A 563 -12.21 -9.13 -31.04
CA LEU A 563 -11.25 -8.58 -32.00
C LEU A 563 -11.89 -7.80 -33.16
N ASN A 564 -13.14 -8.11 -33.53
CA ASN A 564 -13.83 -7.41 -34.63
C ASN A 564 -14.52 -6.10 -34.20
N ALA A 565 -14.77 -5.90 -32.89
CA ALA A 565 -15.33 -4.65 -32.37
C ALA A 565 -14.37 -3.45 -32.49
N GLU A 566 -13.07 -3.72 -32.70
CA GLU A 566 -12.00 -2.73 -32.88
C GLU A 566 -11.95 -2.11 -34.26
N SER A 567 -12.12 -2.96 -35.29
CA SER A 567 -11.85 -2.58 -36.67
C SER A 567 -12.90 -1.62 -37.23
N ASP A 568 -14.10 -1.59 -36.64
CA ASP A 568 -15.20 -0.72 -37.06
C ASP A 568 -15.12 0.70 -36.44
N ALA A 569 -14.29 0.91 -35.42
CA ALA A 569 -14.15 2.22 -34.74
C ALA A 569 -13.16 3.18 -35.43
N GLY A 570 -12.49 2.76 -36.52
CA GLY A 570 -11.38 3.51 -37.13
C GLY A 570 -11.47 3.79 -38.64
N ASN A 571 -12.38 3.16 -39.40
CA ASN A 571 -12.47 3.38 -40.85
C ASN A 571 -13.92 3.21 -41.33
N ALA A 572 -14.70 4.29 -41.25
CA ALA A 572 -15.86 4.45 -42.12
C ALA A 572 -15.35 4.62 -43.56
N GLY A 573 -15.36 3.54 -44.35
CA GLY A 573 -15.17 3.60 -45.80
C GLY A 573 -14.01 2.78 -46.36
N LYS A 574 -13.97 1.47 -46.12
CA LYS A 574 -13.35 0.50 -47.04
C LYS A 574 -13.91 -0.89 -46.77
N GLU A 575 -14.67 -1.43 -47.72
CA GLU A 575 -15.08 -2.83 -47.72
C GLU A 575 -13.84 -3.73 -47.58
N SER A 576 -13.83 -4.56 -46.54
CA SER A 576 -12.82 -5.61 -46.38
C SER A 576 -12.97 -6.64 -47.50
N ARG A 577 -11.90 -6.83 -48.30
CA ARG A 577 -11.86 -7.87 -49.35
C ARG A 577 -12.00 -9.26 -48.70
N PRO A 578 -12.70 -10.22 -49.35
CA PRO A 578 -12.81 -11.58 -48.85
C PRO A 578 -11.44 -12.28 -48.93
N GLY A 579 -10.76 -12.42 -47.79
CA GLY A 579 -9.47 -13.13 -47.71
C GLY A 579 -8.58 -12.81 -46.51
N ASP A 580 -8.86 -11.78 -45.72
CA ASP A 580 -7.97 -11.37 -44.62
C ASP A 580 -8.21 -12.21 -43.35
N LYS A 581 -7.30 -13.15 -43.07
CA LYS A 581 -7.35 -13.97 -41.84
C LYS A 581 -6.52 -13.28 -40.76
N SER A 582 -7.19 -12.60 -39.82
CA SER A 582 -6.53 -12.08 -38.62
C SER A 582 -5.82 -13.21 -37.85
N PRO A 583 -4.53 -13.07 -37.48
CA PRO A 583 -3.79 -14.11 -36.79
C PRO A 583 -4.40 -14.39 -35.41
N GLY A 584 -4.54 -15.66 -35.05
CA GLY A 584 -5.07 -16.06 -33.75
C GLY A 584 -4.07 -15.76 -32.64
N VAL A 585 -4.53 -15.11 -31.57
CA VAL A 585 -3.73 -14.81 -30.37
C VAL A 585 -4.26 -15.63 -29.20
N ALA A 586 -3.35 -16.23 -28.43
CA ALA A 586 -3.68 -16.97 -27.21
C ALA A 586 -2.72 -16.60 -26.08
N TYR A 587 -3.28 -16.36 -24.90
CA TYR A 587 -2.50 -16.32 -23.66
C TYR A 587 -2.11 -17.75 -23.26
N VAL A 588 -0.83 -17.96 -22.95
CA VAL A 588 -0.33 -19.26 -22.53
C VAL A 588 0.08 -19.21 -21.08
N TRP A 589 -0.72 -19.84 -20.26
CA TRP A 589 -0.39 -20.03 -18.86
C TRP A 589 0.56 -21.22 -18.73
N ARG A 590 1.71 -21.02 -18.07
CA ARG A 590 2.63 -22.09 -17.66
C ARG A 590 2.96 -21.94 -16.18
N SER A 591 3.08 -23.04 -15.45
CA SER A 591 3.39 -23.01 -14.00
C SER A 591 4.69 -22.24 -13.72
N ARG A 592 5.78 -22.52 -14.46
CA ARG A 592 7.04 -21.76 -14.34
C ARG A 592 6.89 -20.26 -14.63
N ASP A 593 6.18 -19.90 -15.71
CA ASP A 593 6.00 -18.49 -16.10
C ASP A 593 5.14 -17.77 -15.05
N ASN A 594 4.11 -18.42 -14.53
CA ASN A 594 3.27 -17.92 -13.43
C ASN A 594 4.11 -17.65 -12.17
N ARG A 595 4.93 -18.63 -11.74
CA ARG A 595 5.83 -18.49 -10.59
C ARG A 595 6.82 -17.34 -10.75
N LYS A 596 7.29 -17.08 -11.97
CA LYS A 596 8.23 -15.98 -12.27
C LYS A 596 7.58 -14.64 -12.64
N GLY A 597 6.26 -14.52 -12.51
CA GLY A 597 5.49 -13.32 -12.89
C GLY A 597 5.63 -12.97 -14.37
N ARG A 598 5.67 -13.98 -15.26
CA ARG A 598 5.78 -13.82 -16.71
C ARG A 598 4.45 -14.11 -17.39
N HIS A 599 4.09 -13.26 -18.34
CA HIS A 599 2.81 -13.28 -19.05
C HIS A 599 3.02 -13.60 -20.52
N ALA A 600 2.91 -14.88 -20.83
CA ALA A 600 3.41 -15.43 -22.06
C ALA A 600 2.34 -15.46 -23.16
N LEU A 601 2.66 -14.99 -24.36
CA LEU A 601 1.73 -14.86 -25.48
C LEU A 601 2.14 -15.74 -26.65
N ALA A 602 1.15 -16.39 -27.27
CA ALA A 602 1.33 -17.19 -28.47
C ALA A 602 0.52 -16.62 -29.63
N ILE A 603 1.13 -16.53 -30.80
CA ILE A 603 0.52 -16.01 -32.04
C ILE A 603 0.57 -17.08 -33.14
N SER A 604 -0.44 -17.14 -34.01
CA SER A 604 -0.51 -18.20 -35.03
C SER A 604 0.44 -18.02 -36.21
N VAL A 605 0.76 -16.77 -36.56
CA VAL A 605 1.61 -16.40 -37.71
C VAL A 605 2.61 -15.34 -37.27
N ASP A 606 3.84 -15.40 -37.80
CA ASP A 606 4.86 -14.37 -37.58
C ASP A 606 4.47 -13.08 -38.36
N PRO A 607 4.15 -11.97 -37.66
CA PRO A 607 3.67 -10.76 -38.30
C PRO A 607 4.72 -10.09 -39.18
N HIS A 608 6.00 -10.48 -39.08
CA HIS A 608 7.07 -9.90 -39.89
C HIS A 608 7.47 -10.72 -41.11
N LYS A 609 6.85 -11.88 -41.33
CA LYS A 609 7.01 -12.68 -42.57
C LYS A 609 5.84 -12.53 -43.55
N HIS A 610 4.74 -11.91 -43.12
CA HIS A 610 3.58 -11.60 -43.96
C HIS A 610 3.35 -10.09 -44.00
N GLU A 611 3.29 -9.50 -45.20
CA GLU A 611 3.19 -8.04 -45.42
C GLU A 611 1.90 -7.39 -44.86
N ALA A 612 0.90 -8.20 -44.49
CA ALA A 612 -0.45 -7.72 -44.12
C ALA A 612 -0.66 -7.48 -42.61
N THR A 613 0.21 -7.96 -41.71
CA THR A 613 -0.07 -7.96 -40.26
C THR A 613 0.96 -7.15 -39.46
N LYS A 614 0.53 -6.04 -38.83
CA LYS A 614 1.36 -5.29 -37.86
C LYS A 614 1.19 -5.90 -36.46
N GLY A 615 2.22 -6.54 -35.92
CA GLY A 615 2.21 -7.12 -34.57
C GLY A 615 3.59 -7.11 -33.90
N PRO A 616 3.68 -7.38 -32.59
CA PRO A 616 4.95 -7.43 -31.87
C PRO A 616 5.84 -8.59 -32.33
N ARG A 617 7.16 -8.35 -32.43
CA ARG A 617 8.15 -9.34 -32.86
C ARG A 617 8.21 -10.53 -31.89
N PRO A 618 8.32 -11.78 -32.38
CA PRO A 618 8.63 -12.92 -31.55
C PRO A 618 9.92 -12.71 -30.74
N SER A 619 9.93 -13.17 -29.49
CA SER A 619 11.06 -12.99 -28.55
C SER A 619 12.31 -13.76 -28.96
N ASN A 620 12.19 -14.74 -29.86
CA ASN A 620 13.31 -15.51 -30.40
C ASN A 620 13.99 -14.86 -31.61
N THR A 621 13.64 -13.63 -31.96
CA THR A 621 14.32 -12.88 -33.04
C THR A 621 15.60 -12.23 -32.53
N TYR A 622 16.67 -12.22 -33.35
CA TYR A 622 17.98 -11.66 -32.97
C TYR A 622 17.91 -10.26 -32.35
N HIS A 623 17.03 -9.40 -32.88
CA HIS A 623 16.85 -8.05 -32.37
C HIS A 623 16.24 -8.00 -30.96
N GLN A 624 15.25 -8.87 -30.67
CA GLN A 624 14.66 -8.94 -29.34
C GLN A 624 15.60 -9.62 -28.34
N THR A 625 16.33 -10.65 -28.77
CA THR A 625 17.40 -11.26 -27.96
C THR A 625 18.46 -10.24 -27.57
N PHE A 626 18.96 -9.44 -28.53
CA PHE A 626 19.94 -8.40 -28.26
C PHE A 626 19.38 -7.31 -27.32
N ARG A 627 18.12 -6.91 -27.50
CA ARG A 627 17.44 -6.01 -26.55
C ARG A 627 17.32 -6.60 -25.15
N GLY A 628 17.03 -7.89 -25.03
CA GLY A 628 17.01 -8.60 -23.75
C GLY A 628 18.37 -8.61 -23.07
N ILE A 629 19.45 -8.86 -23.82
CA ILE A 629 20.82 -8.79 -23.30
C ILE A 629 21.15 -7.38 -22.84
N LEU A 630 20.81 -6.35 -23.63
CA LEU A 630 21.04 -4.96 -23.23
C LEU A 630 20.31 -4.62 -21.92
N LYS A 631 19.08 -5.11 -21.72
CA LYS A 631 18.31 -4.92 -20.48
C LYS A 631 19.05 -5.44 -19.24
N MET A 632 19.86 -6.50 -19.36
CA MET A 632 20.67 -7.02 -18.24
C MET A 632 21.66 -5.98 -17.69
N PHE A 633 22.09 -5.02 -18.53
CA PHE A 633 23.05 -4.00 -18.15
C PHE A 633 22.43 -2.63 -17.85
N VAL A 634 21.11 -2.46 -18.04
CA VAL A 634 20.45 -1.15 -17.85
C VAL A 634 19.24 -1.18 -16.94
N ARG A 635 18.72 -2.36 -16.58
CA ARG A 635 17.53 -2.50 -15.74
C ARG A 635 17.82 -3.39 -14.53
N TYR A 636 17.55 -2.85 -13.34
CA TYR A 636 17.81 -3.49 -12.05
C TYR A 636 16.53 -3.50 -11.20
N PRO A 637 15.55 -4.37 -11.50
CA PRO A 637 14.31 -4.46 -10.74
C PRO A 637 14.53 -5.21 -9.42
N VAL A 638 15.27 -4.61 -8.49
CA VAL A 638 15.63 -5.16 -7.17
C VAL A 638 14.44 -5.41 -6.23
N TRP A 639 13.23 -5.06 -6.65
CA TRP A 639 11.98 -5.30 -5.94
C TRP A 639 11.28 -6.59 -6.41
N ASP A 640 11.84 -7.26 -7.43
CA ASP A 640 11.32 -8.48 -8.03
C ASP A 640 12.13 -9.70 -7.58
N VAL A 641 11.53 -10.57 -6.75
CA VAL A 641 12.22 -11.75 -6.20
C VAL A 641 12.78 -12.67 -7.28
N SER A 642 12.13 -12.76 -8.46
CA SER A 642 12.62 -13.60 -9.56
C SER A 642 13.93 -13.07 -10.16
N TYR A 643 14.12 -11.75 -10.15
CA TYR A 643 15.37 -11.11 -10.53
C TYR A 643 16.44 -11.31 -9.46
N ASP A 644 16.10 -11.11 -8.19
CA ASP A 644 17.04 -11.25 -7.07
C ASP A 644 17.58 -12.68 -6.97
N VAL A 645 16.71 -13.68 -7.09
CA VAL A 645 17.10 -15.11 -7.15
C VAL A 645 18.14 -15.33 -8.26
N ALA A 646 17.90 -14.80 -9.45
CA ALA A 646 18.79 -15.00 -10.58
C ALA A 646 20.16 -14.32 -10.39
N VAL A 647 20.16 -13.10 -9.86
CA VAL A 647 21.39 -12.34 -9.57
C VAL A 647 22.20 -13.00 -8.45
N VAL A 648 21.55 -13.41 -7.36
CA VAL A 648 22.21 -14.08 -6.23
C VAL A 648 22.87 -15.38 -6.68
N PHE A 649 22.17 -16.24 -7.45
CA PHE A 649 22.78 -17.45 -7.99
C PHE A 649 23.91 -17.15 -8.99
N THR A 650 23.82 -16.06 -9.76
CA THR A 650 24.89 -15.65 -10.67
C THR A 650 26.14 -15.21 -9.89
N ILE A 651 25.99 -14.36 -8.88
CA ILE A 651 27.08 -13.92 -8.00
C ILE A 651 27.73 -15.13 -7.30
N GLY A 652 26.90 -16.01 -6.73
CA GLY A 652 27.38 -17.25 -6.13
C GLY A 652 28.17 -18.09 -7.11
N SER A 653 27.69 -18.22 -8.36
CA SER A 653 28.35 -19.04 -9.39
C SER A 653 29.69 -18.44 -9.82
N ILE A 654 29.80 -17.11 -9.89
CA ILE A 654 31.07 -16.41 -10.11
C ILE A 654 32.06 -16.73 -8.99
N ILE A 655 31.62 -16.69 -7.73
CA ILE A 655 32.45 -17.03 -6.57
C ILE A 655 32.90 -18.49 -6.66
N TRP A 656 32.03 -19.41 -7.06
CA TRP A 656 32.37 -20.81 -7.27
C TRP A 656 33.31 -21.05 -8.45
N VAL A 657 33.25 -20.23 -9.50
CA VAL A 657 34.25 -20.26 -10.59
C VAL A 657 35.60 -19.81 -10.09
N ILE A 658 35.66 -18.72 -9.31
CA ILE A 658 36.89 -18.26 -8.64
C ILE A 658 37.45 -19.35 -7.73
N ASN A 659 36.59 -19.98 -6.92
CA ASN A 659 36.96 -21.11 -6.08
C ASN A 659 37.50 -22.30 -6.89
N GLY A 660 36.86 -22.60 -8.03
CA GLY A 660 37.31 -23.63 -8.96
C GLY A 660 38.72 -23.34 -9.50
N PHE A 661 39.04 -22.08 -9.81
CA PHE A 661 40.40 -21.68 -10.17
C PHE A 661 41.38 -21.85 -9.01
N TYR A 662 41.02 -21.49 -7.78
CA TYR A 662 41.87 -21.71 -6.61
C TYR A 662 42.10 -23.19 -6.30
N SER A 663 41.16 -24.05 -6.65
CA SER A 663 41.22 -25.49 -6.35
C SER A 663 41.92 -26.29 -7.45
N TRP A 664 41.66 -25.98 -8.73
CA TRP A 664 42.15 -26.78 -9.87
C TRP A 664 43.47 -26.29 -10.46
N LEU A 665 43.72 -24.97 -10.55
CA LEU A 665 44.96 -24.45 -11.14
C LEU A 665 46.23 -24.93 -10.41
N PRO A 666 46.28 -25.01 -9.06
CA PRO A 666 47.46 -25.50 -8.38
C PRO A 666 47.80 -26.96 -8.69
N VAL A 667 46.80 -27.78 -9.05
CA VAL A 667 46.98 -29.18 -9.46
C VAL A 667 47.59 -29.25 -10.87
N LEU A 668 47.25 -28.32 -11.76
CA LEU A 668 47.82 -28.22 -13.12
C LEU A 668 49.20 -27.54 -13.15
N ASN A 669 49.36 -26.48 -12.37
CA ASN A 669 50.58 -25.69 -12.31
C ASN A 669 50.83 -25.22 -10.85
N PRO A 670 51.75 -25.87 -10.12
CA PRO A 670 52.05 -25.55 -8.73
C PRO A 670 52.46 -24.09 -8.47
N SER A 671 52.97 -23.36 -9.48
CA SER A 671 53.33 -21.94 -9.35
C SER A 671 52.13 -21.00 -9.15
N THR A 672 50.91 -21.48 -9.39
CA THR A 672 49.66 -20.73 -9.23
C THR A 672 49.06 -20.83 -7.82
N LYS A 673 49.73 -21.54 -6.90
CA LYS A 673 49.26 -21.73 -5.52
C LYS A 673 49.22 -20.39 -4.78
N VAL A 674 48.01 -19.93 -4.47
CA VAL A 674 47.79 -18.73 -3.65
C VAL A 674 47.91 -19.11 -2.18
N SER A 675 48.73 -18.39 -1.40
CA SER A 675 48.88 -18.63 0.03
C SER A 675 47.69 -18.06 0.82
N GLY A 676 47.25 -18.77 1.88
CA GLY A 676 46.25 -18.27 2.82
C GLY A 676 44.90 -19.00 2.74
N TRP A 677 43.82 -18.27 3.07
CA TRP A 677 42.48 -18.83 3.30
C TRP A 677 41.58 -18.81 2.05
N ALA A 678 42.12 -18.41 0.90
CA ALA A 678 41.33 -18.06 -0.28
C ALA A 678 40.40 -19.19 -0.77
N GLY A 679 40.86 -20.44 -0.83
CA GLY A 679 40.04 -21.59 -1.22
C GLY A 679 38.87 -21.84 -0.26
N GLY A 680 39.16 -22.05 1.03
CA GLY A 680 38.11 -22.29 2.04
C GLY A 680 37.16 -21.11 2.23
N LEU A 681 37.67 -19.88 2.19
CA LEU A 681 36.86 -18.66 2.34
C LEU A 681 35.91 -18.46 1.15
N THR A 682 36.39 -18.68 -0.09
CA THR A 682 35.51 -18.57 -1.26
C THR A 682 34.46 -19.68 -1.31
N ALA A 683 34.78 -20.90 -0.83
CA ALA A 683 33.79 -21.96 -0.69
C ALA A 683 32.71 -21.61 0.35
N PHE A 684 33.09 -21.05 1.50
CA PHE A 684 32.15 -20.59 2.52
C PHE A 684 31.22 -19.48 2.02
N ILE A 685 31.79 -18.45 1.40
CA ILE A 685 31.01 -17.33 0.85
C ILE A 685 30.09 -17.85 -0.27
N GLY A 686 30.61 -18.67 -1.19
CA GLY A 686 29.84 -19.25 -2.28
C GLY A 686 28.66 -20.08 -1.78
N ALA A 687 28.88 -20.94 -0.77
CA ALA A 687 27.81 -21.73 -0.16
C ALA A 687 26.76 -20.86 0.54
N THR A 688 27.19 -19.80 1.23
CA THR A 688 26.28 -18.88 1.94
C THR A 688 25.41 -18.08 0.96
N VAL A 689 25.99 -17.61 -0.14
CA VAL A 689 25.24 -16.91 -1.20
C VAL A 689 24.21 -17.85 -1.86
N PHE A 690 24.59 -19.11 -2.10
CA PHE A 690 23.66 -20.12 -2.64
C PHE A 690 22.53 -20.46 -1.67
N GLU A 691 22.81 -20.54 -0.37
CA GLU A 691 21.79 -20.75 0.67
C GLU A 691 20.77 -19.62 0.65
N PHE A 692 21.23 -18.37 0.65
CA PHE A 692 20.35 -17.20 0.57
C PHE A 692 19.51 -17.22 -0.71
N GLY A 693 20.13 -17.54 -1.86
CA GLY A 693 19.41 -17.69 -3.13
C GLY A 693 18.35 -18.79 -3.10
N SER A 694 18.59 -19.88 -2.36
CA SER A 694 17.62 -20.97 -2.20
C SER A 694 16.41 -20.60 -1.35
N ILE A 695 16.61 -19.78 -0.31
CA ILE A 695 15.53 -19.23 0.53
C ILE A 695 14.66 -18.29 -0.31
N LEU A 696 15.27 -17.38 -1.07
CA LEU A 696 14.54 -16.49 -1.99
C LEU A 696 13.77 -17.28 -3.05
N LEU A 697 14.36 -18.38 -3.56
CA LEU A 697 13.72 -19.27 -4.52
C LEU A 697 12.47 -19.95 -3.91
N MET A 698 12.50 -20.29 -2.63
CA MET A 698 11.33 -20.80 -1.90
C MET A 698 10.24 -19.73 -1.76
N LEU A 699 10.62 -18.49 -1.44
CA LEU A 699 9.68 -17.36 -1.37
C LEU A 699 9.03 -17.05 -2.72
N GLU A 700 9.78 -17.15 -3.82
CA GLU A 700 9.24 -17.08 -5.19
C GLU A 700 8.20 -18.19 -5.42
N ALA A 701 8.48 -19.43 -4.99
CA ALA A 701 7.60 -20.57 -5.23
C ALA A 701 6.25 -20.48 -4.54
N VAL A 702 6.17 -19.82 -3.38
CA VAL A 702 4.92 -19.70 -2.61
C VAL A 702 4.12 -18.44 -2.99
N ASN A 703 4.70 -17.54 -3.79
CA ASN A 703 4.12 -16.27 -4.25
C ASN A 703 3.96 -16.20 -5.77
N GLU A 704 3.28 -17.19 -6.35
CA GLU A 704 3.02 -17.23 -7.79
C GLU A 704 2.29 -15.98 -8.29
N ASN A 705 2.74 -15.46 -9.44
CA ASN A 705 2.24 -14.25 -10.09
C ASN A 705 2.36 -12.96 -9.27
N ARG A 706 3.28 -12.91 -8.30
CA ARG A 706 3.49 -11.76 -7.39
C ARG A 706 4.95 -11.52 -7.08
N SER A 707 5.83 -11.86 -8.02
CA SER A 707 7.27 -11.77 -7.80
C SER A 707 7.72 -10.33 -7.53
N ASP A 708 6.97 -9.36 -8.04
CA ASP A 708 7.11 -7.91 -7.93
C ASP A 708 6.58 -7.29 -6.61
N CYS A 709 5.73 -7.99 -5.84
CA CYS A 709 5.32 -7.54 -4.50
C CYS A 709 6.42 -7.79 -3.43
N PHE A 710 7.52 -8.48 -3.77
CA PHE A 710 8.55 -8.88 -2.80
C PHE A 710 9.21 -7.71 -2.09
N GLY A 711 9.68 -6.71 -2.85
CA GLY A 711 10.44 -5.63 -2.25
C GLY A 711 9.61 -4.76 -1.29
N TRP A 712 8.30 -4.61 -1.55
CA TRP A 712 7.37 -3.97 -0.62
C TRP A 712 7.16 -4.82 0.64
N ALA A 713 7.06 -6.15 0.50
CA ALA A 713 6.97 -7.03 1.66
C ALA A 713 8.23 -6.99 2.52
N VAL A 714 9.42 -6.87 1.91
CA VAL A 714 10.69 -6.66 2.62
C VAL A 714 10.67 -5.34 3.37
N GLU A 715 10.28 -4.24 2.72
CA GLU A 715 10.15 -2.92 3.33
C GLU A 715 9.21 -2.95 4.55
N GLU A 716 8.03 -3.55 4.39
CA GLU A 716 7.06 -3.75 5.48
C GLU A 716 7.63 -4.62 6.62
N SER A 717 8.36 -5.69 6.30
CA SER A 717 8.94 -6.58 7.32
C SER A 717 10.09 -5.95 8.10
N VAL A 718 10.86 -5.07 7.45
CA VAL A 718 11.97 -4.33 8.07
C VAL A 718 11.44 -3.15 8.90
N ASP A 719 10.37 -2.50 8.44
CA ASP A 719 9.63 -1.50 9.21
C ASP A 719 8.77 -2.10 10.35
N GLY A 720 8.58 -3.43 10.38
CA GLY A 720 7.61 -4.16 11.21
C GLY A 720 8.13 -5.25 12.18
N MET A 721 9.43 -5.32 12.47
CA MET A 721 9.93 -6.13 13.60
C MET A 721 9.81 -5.32 14.92
N LEU A 722 8.84 -5.51 15.81
CA LEU A 722 7.98 -6.68 16.06
C LEU A 722 6.50 -6.29 16.17
N HIS A 723 5.69 -6.72 15.20
CA HIS A 723 4.52 -7.59 15.49
C HIS A 723 3.95 -8.17 14.19
N LEU A 724 3.82 -9.50 14.17
CA LEU A 724 3.06 -10.24 13.15
C LEU A 724 1.56 -9.99 13.36
N THR A 725 0.97 -9.05 12.62
CA THR A 725 -0.48 -9.03 12.35
C THR A 725 -0.78 -8.39 10.99
N HIS A 726 -1.33 -9.24 10.10
CA HIS A 726 -2.03 -8.98 8.84
C HIS A 726 -2.29 -7.52 8.40
N ALA A 727 -1.62 -7.07 7.32
CA ALA A 727 -1.98 -5.86 6.58
C ALA A 727 -2.51 -6.19 5.18
N HIS A 728 -3.80 -5.92 4.97
CA HIS A 728 -4.58 -6.20 3.76
C HIS A 728 -3.95 -5.73 2.43
N ASN A 729 -3.89 -6.64 1.46
CA ASN A 729 -3.77 -6.45 0.00
C ASN A 729 -2.58 -5.61 -0.52
N CYS A 730 -1.67 -6.24 -1.28
CA CYS A 730 -0.70 -5.57 -2.16
C CYS A 730 -1.47 -4.71 -3.19
N LYS A 731 -1.77 -3.46 -2.84
CA LYS A 731 -2.35 -2.48 -3.75
C LYS A 731 -1.17 -1.74 -4.42
N HIS A 732 -0.91 -2.05 -5.69
CA HIS A 732 -0.64 -1.10 -6.80
C HIS A 732 0.48 -1.45 -7.82
N ALA A 733 0.16 -1.12 -9.10
CA ALA A 733 1.01 -0.56 -10.17
C ALA A 733 1.84 -1.42 -11.17
N HIS A 734 1.58 -2.71 -11.41
CA HIS A 734 2.35 -3.46 -12.44
C HIS A 734 1.72 -3.58 -13.85
N ALA A 735 0.77 -2.71 -14.20
CA ALA A 735 0.28 -2.58 -15.58
C ALA A 735 0.58 -1.22 -16.26
N GLN A 736 1.28 -0.28 -15.60
CA GLN A 736 1.58 1.02 -16.21
C GLN A 736 3.04 1.43 -16.05
N LYS A 737 3.87 1.07 -17.04
CA LYS A 737 4.35 2.03 -18.05
C LYS A 737 5.38 1.41 -19.01
N GLY A 738 5.15 1.63 -20.30
CA GLY A 738 6.22 1.77 -21.30
C GLY A 738 6.52 0.58 -22.20
N THR A 739 5.56 0.11 -23.00
CA THR A 739 5.88 -0.64 -24.24
C THR A 739 5.88 0.28 -25.46
N PHE A 740 6.90 0.09 -26.30
CA PHE A 740 7.33 0.90 -27.46
C PHE A 740 6.33 0.97 -28.65
N VAL A 741 5.03 0.80 -28.42
CA VAL A 741 4.00 0.98 -29.45
C VAL A 741 3.31 2.32 -29.20
N LYS A 742 3.56 3.28 -30.08
CA LYS A 742 2.94 4.62 -30.08
C LYS A 742 1.41 4.51 -29.93
N GLN A 743 0.86 5.41 -29.12
CA GLN A 743 -0.56 5.69 -28.89
C GLN A 743 -1.50 5.29 -30.03
N CYS A 744 -2.43 4.39 -29.72
CA CYS A 744 -3.79 4.47 -30.21
C CYS A 744 -4.69 4.46 -28.96
N SER A 745 -4.91 5.64 -28.36
CA SER A 745 -5.89 5.78 -27.27
C SER A 745 -7.27 5.98 -27.90
N LYS A 746 -7.83 4.89 -28.41
CA LYS A 746 -9.26 4.79 -28.69
C LYS A 746 -9.72 3.39 -28.33
N SER A 747 -10.62 3.36 -27.34
CA SER A 747 -11.73 2.43 -27.22
C SER A 747 -11.40 1.00 -27.59
N LEU A 748 -11.02 0.22 -26.58
CA LEU A 748 -11.15 -1.21 -26.69
C LEU A 748 -11.34 -1.97 -25.39
N GLY A 749 -12.63 -2.18 -25.13
CA GLY A 749 -13.20 -3.46 -24.77
C GLY A 749 -12.45 -4.27 -23.73
N ASN A 750 -12.78 -4.06 -22.46
CA ASN A 750 -12.77 -5.14 -21.49
C ASN A 750 -14.24 -5.61 -21.38
N ASP A 751 -14.73 -6.80 -21.75
CA ASP A 751 -14.16 -8.06 -22.24
C ASP A 751 -12.78 -8.44 -21.67
N THR A 752 -12.67 -8.30 -20.35
CA THR A 752 -11.93 -9.22 -19.51
C THR A 752 -12.91 -9.62 -18.39
N ALA A 753 -13.53 -10.79 -18.56
CA ALA A 753 -13.05 -12.01 -17.93
C ALA A 753 -13.17 -11.90 -16.41
N GLU A 754 -14.17 -12.60 -15.87
CA GLU A 754 -14.28 -13.04 -14.47
C GLU A 754 -12.91 -12.98 -13.77
N SER A 755 -12.73 -12.02 -12.86
CA SER A 755 -11.74 -12.21 -11.80
C SER A 755 -12.37 -13.19 -10.82
N PRO A 756 -11.87 -14.43 -10.73
CA PRO A 756 -12.33 -15.38 -9.72
C PRO A 756 -11.86 -14.88 -8.36
N GLY A 757 -12.71 -15.03 -7.34
CA GLY A 757 -12.51 -14.44 -6.02
C GLY A 757 -11.17 -14.75 -5.32
N ASN A 758 -10.86 -13.92 -4.31
CA ASN A 758 -9.70 -14.01 -3.41
C ASN A 758 -8.34 -13.95 -4.12
N ASP A 759 -7.92 -12.75 -4.53
CA ASP A 759 -6.50 -12.49 -4.74
C ASP A 759 -5.78 -12.56 -3.39
N ARG A 760 -5.09 -13.68 -3.16
CA ARG A 760 -4.21 -13.93 -2.00
C ARG A 760 -3.19 -12.76 -1.81
N MET A 761 -2.66 -12.56 -0.61
CA MET A 761 -1.61 -11.55 -0.33
C MET A 761 -0.20 -12.15 -0.48
N TRP A 762 0.86 -11.32 -0.39
CA TRP A 762 2.22 -11.85 -0.23
C TRP A 762 2.27 -12.75 1.01
N SER A 763 2.88 -13.93 0.86
CA SER A 763 2.93 -14.96 1.89
C SER A 763 4.37 -15.36 2.13
N TRP A 764 4.84 -15.17 3.36
CA TRP A 764 6.16 -15.66 3.77
C TRP A 764 6.21 -17.18 3.93
N TRP A 765 5.06 -17.81 4.18
CA TRP A 765 4.92 -19.26 4.25
C TRP A 765 3.47 -19.72 4.02
N PRO A 766 3.24 -20.77 3.21
CA PRO A 766 1.91 -21.30 2.95
C PRO A 766 1.29 -21.97 4.18
N THR A 767 -0.03 -21.97 4.26
CA THR A 767 -0.74 -22.69 5.33
C THR A 767 -0.62 -24.21 5.16
N TRP A 768 -0.82 -24.96 6.24
CA TRP A 768 -0.82 -26.43 6.18
C TRP A 768 -1.91 -26.99 5.25
N TYR A 769 -3.01 -26.26 5.07
CA TYR A 769 -4.03 -26.65 4.11
C TYR A 769 -3.53 -26.51 2.66
N GLU A 770 -2.93 -25.37 2.33
CA GLU A 770 -2.37 -25.10 1.01
C GLU A 770 -1.20 -26.04 0.66
N LEU A 771 -0.33 -26.31 1.63
CA LEU A 771 0.76 -27.28 1.47
C LEU A 771 0.24 -28.66 1.04
N ARG A 772 -0.76 -29.19 1.76
CA ARG A 772 -1.31 -30.53 1.48
C ARG A 772 -2.15 -30.60 0.22
N LYS A 773 -2.82 -29.53 -0.18
CA LYS A 773 -3.80 -29.55 -1.28
C LYS A 773 -3.26 -29.00 -2.59
N HIS A 774 -2.25 -28.16 -2.55
CA HIS A 774 -1.72 -27.47 -3.73
C HIS A 774 -0.23 -27.71 -3.93
N TYR A 775 0.61 -27.28 -2.97
CA TYR A 775 2.06 -27.22 -3.17
C TYR A 775 2.76 -28.58 -3.22
N PHE A 776 2.30 -29.59 -2.47
CA PHE A 776 2.83 -30.96 -2.61
C PHE A 776 2.54 -31.62 -3.96
N PHE A 777 1.64 -31.04 -4.75
CA PHE A 777 1.34 -31.50 -6.10
C PHE A 777 1.91 -30.55 -7.19
N ASP A 778 2.63 -29.51 -6.81
CA ASP A 778 3.28 -28.58 -7.75
C ASP A 778 4.77 -28.92 -7.96
N ILE A 779 5.16 -29.13 -9.22
CA ILE A 779 6.53 -29.53 -9.58
C ILE A 779 7.54 -28.43 -9.26
N GLY A 780 7.17 -27.16 -9.49
CA GLY A 780 8.03 -26.01 -9.22
C GLY A 780 8.35 -25.89 -7.74
N PHE A 781 7.34 -26.02 -6.87
CA PHE A 781 7.50 -26.03 -5.43
C PHE A 781 8.37 -27.20 -4.93
N LEU A 782 8.15 -28.42 -5.44
CA LEU A 782 8.96 -29.59 -5.08
C LEU A 782 10.43 -29.40 -5.51
N ALA A 783 10.68 -28.80 -6.67
CA ALA A 783 12.03 -28.47 -7.13
C ALA A 783 12.71 -27.47 -6.20
N CYS A 784 12.02 -26.38 -5.85
CA CYS A 784 12.54 -25.37 -4.91
C CYS A 784 12.80 -25.95 -3.51
N SER A 785 11.94 -26.87 -3.05
CA SER A 785 12.11 -27.59 -1.78
C SER A 785 13.36 -28.46 -1.78
N SER A 786 13.58 -29.22 -2.85
CA SER A 786 14.79 -30.03 -3.02
C SER A 786 16.04 -29.15 -3.11
N GLN A 787 15.97 -28.00 -3.79
CA GLN A 787 17.08 -27.05 -3.89
C GLN A 787 17.46 -26.48 -2.53
N THR A 788 16.46 -26.04 -1.75
CA THR A 788 16.66 -25.44 -0.43
C THR A 788 17.26 -26.46 0.52
N PHE A 789 16.68 -27.66 0.60
CA PHE A 789 17.24 -28.75 1.39
C PHE A 789 18.68 -29.08 0.98
N GLY A 790 18.93 -29.16 -0.33
CA GLY A 790 20.26 -29.43 -0.86
C GLY A 790 21.27 -28.34 -0.46
N ALA A 791 20.87 -27.07 -0.56
CA ALA A 791 21.73 -25.92 -0.23
C ALA A 791 22.06 -25.88 1.26
N THR A 792 21.06 -26.11 2.13
CA THR A 792 21.25 -26.08 3.58
C THR A 792 22.20 -27.18 4.04
N VAL A 793 22.08 -28.39 3.48
CA VAL A 793 22.99 -29.49 3.79
C VAL A 793 24.39 -29.23 3.22
N PHE A 794 24.48 -28.76 1.98
CA PHE A 794 25.76 -28.40 1.35
C PHE A 794 26.48 -27.28 2.11
N TRP A 795 25.74 -26.34 2.70
CA TRP A 795 26.29 -25.22 3.47
C TRP A 795 27.14 -25.67 4.66
N ILE A 796 26.83 -26.81 5.28
CA ILE A 796 27.64 -27.42 6.34
C ILE A 796 29.09 -27.65 5.85
N SER A 797 29.25 -28.12 4.61
CA SER A 797 30.55 -28.31 3.98
C SER A 797 31.22 -26.98 3.64
N GLY A 798 30.47 -25.97 3.18
CA GLY A 798 30.99 -24.62 2.96
C GLY A 798 31.54 -23.99 4.23
N PHE A 799 30.83 -24.14 5.35
CA PHE A 799 31.27 -23.65 6.66
C PHE A 799 32.50 -24.40 7.18
N THR A 800 32.50 -25.74 7.08
CA THR A 800 33.64 -26.56 7.53
C THR A 800 34.85 -26.46 6.61
N ALA A 801 34.71 -25.92 5.39
CA ALA A 801 35.82 -25.63 4.47
C ALA A 801 36.80 -24.58 5.01
N LEU A 802 36.43 -23.81 6.03
CA LEU A 802 37.29 -22.77 6.60
C LEU A 802 38.56 -23.40 7.19
N PRO A 803 39.78 -22.91 6.85
CA PRO A 803 41.02 -23.55 7.27
C PRO A 803 41.18 -23.80 8.78
N PRO A 804 40.73 -22.91 9.69
CA PRO A 804 40.78 -23.19 11.13
C PRO A 804 39.92 -24.39 11.57
N ILE A 805 38.88 -24.72 10.81
CA ILE A 805 37.99 -25.84 11.09
C ILE A 805 38.55 -27.08 10.41
N LEU A 806 38.70 -27.03 9.08
CA LEU A 806 39.10 -28.18 8.26
C LEU A 806 40.42 -28.80 8.72
N ASN A 807 41.44 -27.99 9.03
CA ASN A 807 42.77 -28.49 9.43
C ASN A 807 42.78 -29.15 10.81
N ASN A 808 41.71 -29.00 11.61
CA ASN A 808 41.58 -29.56 12.95
C ASN A 808 40.61 -30.75 13.02
N LEU A 809 40.03 -31.17 11.88
CA LEU A 809 39.15 -32.34 11.82
C LEU A 809 39.97 -33.63 11.72
N SER A 810 39.52 -34.68 12.42
CA SER A 810 40.01 -36.04 12.17
C SER A 810 39.43 -36.58 10.86
N THR A 811 40.08 -37.55 10.21
CA THR A 811 39.60 -38.12 8.94
C THR A 811 38.15 -38.62 9.00
N PRO A 812 37.67 -39.30 10.06
CA PRO A 812 36.25 -39.65 10.17
C PRO A 812 35.34 -38.44 10.29
N ALA A 813 35.78 -37.38 10.99
CA ALA A 813 35.01 -36.15 11.12
C ALA A 813 34.95 -35.39 9.79
N GLU A 814 36.07 -35.25 9.07
CA GLU A 814 36.13 -34.66 7.74
C GLU A 814 35.19 -35.37 6.76
N ASN A 815 35.23 -36.71 6.72
CA ASN A 815 34.32 -37.52 5.92
C ASN A 815 32.84 -37.26 6.27
N GLY A 816 32.53 -37.07 7.56
CA GLY A 816 31.18 -36.87 8.05
C GLY A 816 30.61 -35.46 7.84
N VAL A 817 31.39 -34.41 8.10
CA VAL A 817 30.90 -33.01 8.12
C VAL A 817 31.36 -32.18 6.93
N TYR A 818 32.38 -32.62 6.20
CA TYR A 818 32.86 -31.92 5.01
C TYR A 818 32.50 -32.64 3.71
N TRP A 819 32.77 -33.94 3.57
CA TRP A 819 32.52 -34.65 2.30
C TRP A 819 31.08 -35.15 2.12
N LEU A 820 30.52 -35.83 3.13
CA LEU A 820 29.17 -36.38 3.06
C LEU A 820 28.07 -35.32 2.78
N PRO A 821 28.09 -34.13 3.41
CA PRO A 821 27.05 -33.14 3.14
C PRO A 821 27.13 -32.55 1.71
N GLN A 822 28.31 -32.55 1.07
CA GLN A 822 28.43 -32.18 -0.35
C GLN A 822 27.72 -33.18 -1.26
N VAL A 823 27.80 -34.47 -0.96
CA VAL A 823 27.12 -35.52 -1.74
C VAL A 823 25.60 -35.43 -1.56
N ILE A 824 25.14 -35.27 -0.32
CA ILE A 824 23.70 -35.14 -0.02
C ILE A 824 23.14 -33.86 -0.64
N GLY A 825 23.83 -32.73 -0.44
CA GLY A 825 23.46 -31.44 -0.99
C GLY A 825 23.44 -31.43 -2.51
N GLY A 826 24.49 -31.97 -3.14
CA GLY A 826 24.60 -32.16 -4.58
C GLY A 826 23.47 -33.03 -5.16
N THR A 827 23.09 -34.10 -4.45
CA THR A 827 21.94 -34.94 -4.82
C THR A 827 20.63 -34.15 -4.79
N GLY A 828 20.45 -33.28 -3.79
CA GLY A 828 19.32 -32.34 -3.73
C GLY A 828 19.27 -31.39 -4.93
N PHE A 829 20.42 -30.91 -5.40
CA PHE A 829 20.54 -30.09 -6.61
C PHE A 829 20.22 -30.88 -7.89
N ILE A 830 20.61 -32.15 -7.96
CA ILE A 830 20.28 -33.03 -9.09
C ILE A 830 18.76 -33.20 -9.19
N VAL A 831 18.10 -33.56 -8.09
CA VAL A 831 16.65 -33.76 -8.03
C VAL A 831 15.92 -32.46 -8.40
N SER A 832 16.32 -31.33 -7.81
CA SER A 832 15.82 -30.00 -8.14
C SER A 832 15.91 -29.69 -9.64
N SER A 833 17.09 -29.91 -10.23
CA SER A 833 17.36 -29.61 -11.64
C SER A 833 16.51 -30.48 -12.58
N ILE A 834 16.36 -31.77 -12.27
CA ILE A 834 15.48 -32.68 -13.03
C ILE A 834 14.03 -32.21 -12.94
N LEU A 835 13.55 -31.84 -11.75
CA LEU A 835 12.18 -31.37 -11.57
C LEU A 835 11.91 -30.07 -12.35
N PHE A 836 12.84 -29.10 -12.34
CA PHE A 836 12.72 -27.89 -13.17
C PHE A 836 12.74 -28.18 -14.67
N MET A 837 13.52 -29.16 -15.13
CA MET A 837 13.46 -29.60 -16.53
C MET A 837 12.09 -30.21 -16.85
N VAL A 838 11.59 -31.10 -16.00
CA VAL A 838 10.30 -31.77 -16.18
C VAL A 838 9.14 -30.77 -16.17
N GLU A 839 9.17 -29.74 -15.31
CA GLU A 839 8.15 -28.68 -15.18
C GLU A 839 7.77 -28.06 -16.54
N VAL A 840 8.79 -27.77 -17.37
CA VAL A 840 8.62 -27.09 -18.67
C VAL A 840 8.44 -28.05 -19.85
N GLN A 841 8.56 -29.36 -19.61
CA GLN A 841 8.42 -30.37 -20.66
C GLN A 841 6.95 -30.68 -20.98
N PRO A 842 6.64 -31.01 -22.25
CA PRO A 842 5.30 -31.42 -22.64
C PRO A 842 4.90 -32.78 -22.04
N ARG A 843 5.87 -33.69 -21.86
CA ARG A 843 5.74 -34.98 -21.17
C ARG A 843 7.04 -35.25 -20.41
N TRP A 844 6.98 -35.97 -19.29
CA TRP A 844 8.17 -36.24 -18.47
C TRP A 844 9.36 -36.85 -19.24
N TYR A 845 9.09 -37.56 -20.34
CA TYR A 845 10.09 -38.22 -21.19
C TYR A 845 10.42 -37.48 -22.51
N ILE A 846 9.79 -36.33 -22.78
CA ILE A 846 10.03 -35.56 -24.01
C ILE A 846 10.75 -34.26 -23.64
N PRO A 847 12.04 -34.09 -23.98
CA PRO A 847 12.80 -32.89 -23.64
C PRO A 847 12.27 -31.65 -24.39
N ALA A 848 12.51 -30.46 -23.82
CA ALA A 848 12.03 -29.18 -24.34
C ALA A 848 13.18 -28.20 -24.68
N PRO A 849 14.10 -28.54 -25.62
CA PRO A 849 15.30 -27.74 -25.91
C PRO A 849 14.99 -26.35 -26.50
N GLY A 850 13.75 -26.07 -26.90
CA GLY A 850 13.32 -24.74 -27.36
C GLY A 850 12.91 -23.78 -26.24
N VAL A 851 13.01 -24.18 -24.96
CA VAL A 851 12.54 -23.40 -23.81
C VAL A 851 13.72 -23.02 -22.92
N LEU A 852 13.85 -21.73 -22.58
CA LEU A 852 14.94 -21.23 -21.72
C LEU A 852 14.98 -21.93 -20.36
N GLY A 853 13.82 -22.07 -19.70
CA GLY A 853 13.68 -22.84 -18.45
C GLY A 853 14.25 -24.26 -18.50
N TRP A 854 14.22 -24.93 -19.66
CA TRP A 854 14.77 -26.27 -19.81
C TRP A 854 16.31 -26.24 -19.85
N HIS A 855 16.90 -25.25 -20.52
CA HIS A 855 18.36 -25.05 -20.52
C HIS A 855 18.88 -24.66 -19.14
N ILE A 856 18.15 -23.83 -18.39
CA ILE A 856 18.49 -23.48 -17.00
C ILE A 856 18.57 -24.77 -16.17
N GLY A 857 17.55 -25.62 -16.25
CA GLY A 857 17.53 -26.92 -15.56
C GLY A 857 18.66 -27.86 -16.03
N LEU A 858 18.95 -27.92 -17.32
CA LEU A 858 20.03 -28.77 -17.87
C LEU A 858 21.41 -28.35 -17.37
N TRP A 859 21.74 -27.06 -17.46
CA TRP A 859 23.04 -26.56 -17.02
C TRP A 859 23.20 -26.68 -15.51
N ASN A 860 22.13 -26.44 -14.75
CA ASN A 860 22.13 -26.69 -13.32
C ASN A 860 22.27 -28.19 -12.98
N LEU A 861 21.72 -29.09 -13.80
CA LEU A 861 21.90 -30.53 -13.63
C LEU A 861 23.37 -30.94 -13.85
N ILE A 862 24.01 -30.42 -14.90
CA ILE A 862 25.44 -30.65 -15.15
C ILE A 862 26.28 -30.10 -13.99
N GLY A 863 25.93 -28.90 -13.50
CA GLY A 863 26.52 -28.29 -12.31
C GLY A 863 26.40 -29.18 -11.08
N ALA A 864 25.18 -29.63 -10.79
CA ALA A 864 24.84 -30.47 -9.65
C ALA A 864 25.57 -31.82 -9.68
N ILE A 865 25.70 -32.44 -10.86
CA ILE A 865 26.49 -33.66 -11.05
C ILE A 865 27.96 -33.38 -10.73
N GLY A 866 28.53 -32.28 -11.23
CA GLY A 866 29.91 -31.89 -10.95
C GLY A 866 30.19 -31.71 -9.45
N PHE A 867 29.32 -31.02 -8.72
CA PHE A 867 29.45 -30.81 -7.28
C PHE A 867 29.20 -32.09 -6.46
N THR A 868 28.29 -32.96 -6.90
CA THR A 868 28.07 -34.27 -6.27
C THR A 868 29.30 -35.17 -6.45
N LEU A 869 29.89 -35.17 -7.66
CA LEU A 869 31.11 -35.91 -7.95
C LEU A 869 32.30 -35.39 -7.16
N CYS A 870 32.42 -34.07 -6.98
CA CYS A 870 33.44 -33.48 -6.11
C CYS A 870 33.35 -34.08 -4.69
N GLY A 871 32.17 -34.02 -4.06
CA GLY A 871 31.96 -34.59 -2.72
C GLY A 871 32.21 -36.11 -2.67
N ALA A 872 31.76 -36.85 -3.68
CA ALA A 872 31.88 -38.31 -3.73
C ALA A 872 33.33 -38.78 -3.93
N LEU A 873 34.13 -38.02 -4.68
CA LEU A 873 35.55 -38.30 -4.88
C LEU A 873 36.40 -37.86 -3.67
N GLY A 874 35.88 -36.96 -2.83
CA GLY A 874 36.59 -36.42 -1.66
C GLY A 874 37.07 -37.47 -0.67
N PHE A 875 36.30 -38.55 -0.49
CA PHE A 875 36.68 -39.68 0.37
C PHE A 875 37.98 -40.38 -0.07
N GLY A 876 38.43 -40.19 -1.32
CA GLY A 876 39.64 -40.77 -1.89
C GLY A 876 40.70 -39.75 -2.29
N ILE A 877 40.64 -38.51 -1.78
CA ILE A 877 41.49 -37.38 -2.22
C ILE A 877 43.00 -37.66 -2.11
N THR A 878 43.43 -38.62 -1.30
CA THR A 878 44.84 -39.03 -1.15
C THR A 878 45.47 -39.57 -2.44
N HIS A 879 44.69 -39.92 -3.45
CA HIS A 879 45.19 -40.33 -4.77
C HIS A 879 45.25 -39.13 -5.73
N PRO A 880 46.41 -38.81 -6.34
CA PRO A 880 46.54 -37.64 -7.23
C PRO A 880 45.56 -37.60 -8.40
N GLY A 881 45.20 -38.77 -8.97
CA GLY A 881 44.19 -38.85 -10.02
C GLY A 881 42.77 -38.53 -9.54
N VAL A 882 42.47 -38.81 -8.28
CA VAL A 882 41.19 -38.50 -7.64
C VAL A 882 41.13 -37.02 -7.26
N GLU A 883 42.21 -36.45 -6.74
CA GLU A 883 42.34 -35.01 -6.47
C GLU A 883 42.14 -34.17 -7.74
N TYR A 884 42.75 -34.59 -8.86
CA TYR A 884 42.54 -33.96 -10.16
C TYR A 884 41.09 -34.04 -10.62
N ALA A 885 40.46 -35.23 -10.55
CA ALA A 885 39.08 -35.42 -10.97
C ALA A 885 38.08 -34.64 -10.10
N LEU A 886 38.34 -34.55 -8.79
CA LEU A 886 37.53 -33.80 -7.83
C LEU A 886 37.55 -32.30 -8.13
N THR A 887 38.74 -31.72 -8.25
CA THR A 887 38.92 -30.29 -8.47
C THR A 887 38.45 -29.87 -9.86
N LEU A 888 38.63 -30.73 -10.86
CA LEU A 888 38.07 -30.55 -12.21
C LEU A 888 36.53 -30.61 -12.21
N SER A 889 35.94 -31.54 -11.43
CA SER A 889 34.48 -31.64 -11.31
C SER A 889 33.86 -30.40 -10.68
N THR A 890 34.53 -29.83 -9.67
CA THR A 890 34.15 -28.53 -9.09
C THR A 890 34.25 -27.42 -10.13
N PHE A 891 35.36 -27.35 -10.86
CA PHE A 891 35.58 -26.33 -11.89
C PHE A 891 34.50 -26.36 -12.98
N ILE A 892 34.23 -27.54 -13.56
CA ILE A 892 33.19 -27.72 -14.58
C ILE A 892 31.82 -27.42 -13.98
N GLY A 893 31.56 -27.90 -12.77
CA GLY A 893 30.30 -27.69 -12.06
C GLY A 893 29.98 -26.21 -11.88
N SER A 894 30.98 -25.42 -11.46
CA SER A 894 30.86 -23.97 -11.26
C SER A 894 30.52 -23.23 -12.56
N TRP A 895 31.17 -23.58 -13.67
CA TRP A 895 30.87 -22.99 -14.98
C TRP A 895 29.47 -23.35 -15.47
N ALA A 896 29.02 -24.59 -15.25
CA ALA A 896 27.68 -25.02 -15.62
C ALA A 896 26.61 -24.25 -14.83
N PHE A 897 26.77 -24.08 -13.52
CA PHE A 897 25.88 -23.23 -12.71
C PHE A 897 25.92 -21.75 -13.15
N LEU A 898 27.09 -21.23 -13.55
CA LEU A 898 27.19 -19.87 -14.08
C LEU A 898 26.39 -19.71 -15.38
N ILE A 899 26.49 -20.66 -16.31
CA ILE A 899 25.70 -20.63 -17.54
C ILE A 899 24.20 -20.69 -17.23
N GLY A 900 23.79 -21.61 -16.35
CA GLY A 900 22.38 -21.75 -15.95
C GLY A 900 21.82 -20.49 -15.30
N SER A 901 22.56 -19.89 -14.36
CA SER A 901 22.15 -18.67 -13.64
C SER A 901 22.14 -17.42 -14.54
N VAL A 902 23.06 -17.29 -15.49
CA VAL A 902 23.06 -16.20 -16.48
C VAL A 902 21.85 -16.30 -17.41
N ILE A 903 21.48 -17.50 -17.86
CA ILE A 903 20.26 -17.71 -18.66
C ILE A 903 19.02 -17.37 -17.81
N GLN A 904 19.03 -17.73 -16.53
CA GLN A 904 17.95 -17.38 -15.59
C GLN A 904 17.85 -15.86 -15.37
N TRP A 905 18.97 -15.15 -15.30
CA TRP A 905 19.00 -13.69 -15.20
C TRP A 905 18.40 -13.04 -16.44
N TYR A 906 18.78 -13.50 -17.63
CA TYR A 906 18.14 -13.08 -18.88
C TYR A 906 16.63 -13.37 -18.87
N GLU A 907 16.21 -14.57 -18.45
CA GLU A 907 14.80 -14.98 -18.38
C GLU A 907 13.98 -14.07 -17.44
N SER A 908 14.54 -13.67 -16.30
CA SER A 908 13.85 -12.83 -15.29
C SER A 908 13.45 -11.45 -15.83
N LEU A 909 14.19 -10.90 -16.79
CA LEU A 909 13.94 -9.59 -17.38
C LEU A 909 12.96 -9.62 -18.57
N ASP A 910 12.65 -10.80 -19.09
CA ASP A 910 11.71 -11.00 -20.20
C ASP A 910 10.31 -11.38 -19.68
N LYS A 911 9.59 -10.39 -19.16
CA LYS A 911 8.27 -10.55 -18.52
C LYS A 911 7.13 -10.88 -19.50
N TYR A 912 7.28 -10.59 -20.79
CA TYR A 912 6.23 -10.78 -21.80
C TYR A 912 6.76 -11.53 -23.04
N PRO A 913 7.14 -12.81 -22.91
CA PRO A 913 7.67 -13.57 -24.03
C PRO A 913 6.59 -13.86 -25.08
N ILE A 914 6.92 -13.69 -26.36
CA ILE A 914 6.04 -13.90 -27.51
C ILE A 914 6.62 -15.01 -28.39
N TRP A 915 5.83 -16.01 -28.74
CA TRP A 915 6.24 -17.06 -29.68
C TRP A 915 5.15 -17.41 -30.69
N VAL A 916 5.58 -18.04 -31.80
CA VAL A 916 4.70 -18.46 -32.88
C VAL A 916 4.32 -19.94 -32.67
N ASP A 917 3.02 -20.26 -32.63
CA ASP A 917 2.51 -21.64 -32.50
C ASP A 917 1.30 -21.87 -33.41
N GLN A 918 1.49 -22.70 -34.44
CA GLN A 918 0.45 -23.05 -35.42
C GLN A 918 -0.72 -23.84 -34.80
N LYS A 919 -0.57 -24.41 -33.60
CA LYS A 919 -1.67 -25.14 -32.92
C LYS A 919 -2.84 -24.23 -32.53
N ILE A 920 -2.61 -22.92 -32.42
CA ILE A 920 -3.64 -21.93 -32.06
C ILE A 920 -4.75 -21.88 -33.12
N GLU A 921 -4.42 -22.00 -34.41
CA GLU A 921 -5.42 -22.04 -35.48
C GLU A 921 -6.35 -23.25 -35.35
N ARG A 922 -5.81 -24.40 -34.95
CA ARG A 922 -6.61 -25.64 -34.75
C ARG A 922 -7.50 -25.55 -33.52
N LEU A 923 -7.05 -24.87 -32.46
CA LEU A 923 -7.80 -24.66 -31.22
C LEU A 923 -8.94 -23.64 -31.41
N GLY A 924 -8.77 -22.65 -32.27
CA GLY A 924 -9.80 -21.65 -32.60
C GLY A 924 -10.87 -22.12 -33.60
N GLN A 925 -10.65 -23.23 -34.32
CA GLN A 925 -11.60 -23.77 -35.32
C GLN A 925 -12.63 -24.76 -34.76
N ARG A 926 -12.42 -25.33 -33.56
CA ARG A 926 -13.39 -26.24 -32.91
C ARG A 926 -14.38 -25.48 -32.03
N LYS A 927 -15.23 -24.70 -32.68
CA LYS A 927 -16.57 -24.29 -32.22
C LYS A 927 -17.43 -24.15 -33.48
N SER A 928 -17.94 -25.28 -33.97
CA SER A 928 -19.12 -25.36 -34.84
C SER A 928 -20.11 -26.28 -34.18
#